data_AF-A0A1Z5L512-F1
#
_entry.id   AF-A0A1Z5L512-F1
#
_cell.length_a   1.000
_cell.length_b   1.000
_cell.length_c   1.000
_cell.angle_alpha   90.00
_cell.angle_beta   90.00
_cell.angle_gamma   90.00
#
_symmetry.space_group_name_H-M   'P 1'
#
loop_
_entity.id
_entity.type
_entity.pdbx_description
1 polymer ?
#
loop_
_entity_poly.entity_id
_entity_poly.type
_entity_poly.pdbx_seq_one_letter_code
_entity_poly.pdbx_strand_id
1 'polypeptide(L)'
;MRPTLSDGQSGSSVHMRLNFLWKASSHIFDMQTNASQDAVLDGCVVESLRQTISNCDRAYQLIDGYEQRGELMGTVTLPDEQETEMYLWGTRQRLRGTQIESRCPTFHTFGQTRGAQSFHLACYQPNYGDLSPDDLPDIFRSIYGNFQTADGVMDPVTATSPPCLGVPTMQDSSTFSMTAVGTHQIEIKKCTPLYHATPSGDSSAKLLFFEFTYGGVPGAGLSFLDSTQADLHHTQMLKLNEVLMTQCRNRPSNIPLVASIADVICRHESVAGGKGSSLSVLTIISKDNNEQVFKVPAGIVVTTAAYDLFLEKGQAKQLESLLKEANGEKTVEEVTDVSERVMKNVKNMKLPKMLKDEIRDALNLVFNGDIETKRYAVRSSCTGEDTSEMSAAGQLETFLGVLGIDAVYDAVIKCWASQFSPAALQYKRRYGQLLNAPMAVVIMEMVPSDAAGVLFTCDPRSGDPSVTCITSNYGLGESVVTGLVESDTISVRKDIHGKMTLEDVVTGTKGSKIVMNADAGGTRAVNLESEAKECSISEVQALRLAKIGSIVERYFGDCRDVEWAIQGTSIYVLQARPITSLYADTEFETMHALDSAQQSEWDFYTKANVGEVLQRGMSPLGLSMFLNLFVPEWMRYVRRKKTGRLFFSPYFPKAFPSSHFNNLIDLCEFFHYFSPEGGEAIEHIMFSLFGRRLEDKDLEEAVRFRKYSGLTERRFVNFQTRYLAGLGLRRAWKKYGNFAIPVNSNMSARQMLDSITSNCCDVTAVLTAHMESSMASSLFNHDLISAVCSAMHKSDMDYAVYAALGSLISSCHNPISADVPKALEHLADVIARDVDPKEFAAMTAEQAKEWLTTSASSSSAAFESFLKTHGHRGYNEFDVYQPTWRMDPGILVKNLQVLVLNVHNKNRVKPDVPVFQAIDNLNLPLSSVQRLKFAYLVEMSRRSVSQRESSKSLMIKSVNAFRVAWNEIVKKMLEDGFLPERELLFFMTHHEVGRLLDTRNAAILSRAYRRRSVFPKVYGLEFPEITRGPIHPEPREEPHLTENTMFLKGIPISKGAVEGTARVIVTLDEASTIQRGDILITYATDIGWTPYFTLISGIVTELGGLMSHGAVVAREYGLPCIVGLHGATKVFKTGDRVYLNASQGVLQKVEVNGRTAEE
;
A
#
# COMPACT_ATOMS: atom_id res chain seq x y z
N MET A 1 -23.31 -13.09 11.19
CA MET A 1 -24.28 -12.56 12.19
C MET A 1 -25.61 -13.32 12.03
N ARG A 2 -26.61 -13.11 12.89
CA ARG A 2 -28.00 -13.48 12.55
C ARG A 2 -28.70 -12.26 11.92
N PRO A 3 -29.27 -12.35 10.72
CA PRO A 3 -30.21 -11.35 10.25
C PRO A 3 -31.48 -11.42 11.12
N THR A 4 -31.82 -10.34 11.81
CA THR A 4 -33.12 -10.20 12.47
C THR A 4 -34.18 -9.93 11.42
N LEU A 5 -34.77 -11.01 10.88
CA LEU A 5 -36.05 -10.95 10.19
C LEU A 5 -37.11 -10.46 11.19
N SER A 6 -37.98 -9.55 10.77
CA SER A 6 -39.00 -8.91 11.63
C SER A 6 -40.06 -9.88 12.18
N ASP A 7 -40.17 -11.07 11.58
CA ASP A 7 -41.38 -11.90 11.63
C ASP A 7 -41.19 -13.21 12.41
N GLY A 8 -40.34 -13.20 13.45
CA GLY A 8 -40.24 -14.29 14.44
C GLY A 8 -39.71 -15.64 13.93
N GLN A 9 -39.30 -15.74 12.66
CA GLN A 9 -38.61 -16.91 12.12
C GLN A 9 -37.19 -17.00 12.72
N SER A 10 -36.74 -18.21 13.03
CA SER A 10 -35.36 -18.44 13.47
C SER A 10 -34.39 -18.21 12.32
N GLY A 11 -33.87 -16.98 12.19
CA GLY A 11 -32.90 -16.63 11.16
C GLY A 11 -31.69 -17.56 11.19
N SER A 12 -31.35 -18.11 10.03
CA SER A 12 -30.13 -18.90 9.83
C SER A 12 -28.90 -18.06 10.16
N SER A 13 -27.91 -18.67 10.79
CA SER A 13 -26.61 -18.03 11.00
C SER A 13 -25.88 -17.94 9.66
N VAL A 14 -25.48 -16.74 9.25
CA VAL A 14 -24.75 -16.50 8.00
C VAL A 14 -23.31 -16.10 8.32
N HIS A 15 -22.34 -16.79 7.69
CA HIS A 15 -20.93 -16.39 7.69
C HIS A 15 -20.77 -15.14 6.82
N MET A 16 -20.12 -14.10 7.34
CA MET A 16 -19.89 -12.85 6.63
C MET A 16 -18.42 -12.50 6.76
N ARG A 17 -17.73 -12.34 5.63
CA ARG A 17 -16.32 -11.93 5.60
C ARG A 17 -16.25 -10.40 5.52
N LEU A 18 -15.35 -9.83 6.31
CA LEU A 18 -15.11 -8.39 6.40
C LEU A 18 -13.61 -8.14 6.20
N ASN A 19 -13.20 -7.59 5.05
CA ASN A 19 -11.80 -7.25 4.77
C ASN A 19 -11.66 -5.72 4.77
N PHE A 20 -11.13 -5.13 5.85
CA PHE A 20 -11.10 -3.67 6.01
C PHE A 20 -9.72 -3.12 6.38
N LEU A 21 -9.32 -2.08 5.66
CA LEU A 21 -8.16 -1.24 5.96
C LEU A 21 -8.55 -0.06 6.84
N TRP A 22 -7.79 0.15 7.92
CA TRP A 22 -7.83 1.38 8.69
C TRP A 22 -6.83 2.41 8.15
N LYS A 23 -7.34 3.57 7.72
CA LYS A 23 -6.57 4.71 7.21
C LYS A 23 -6.67 5.87 8.20
N ALA A 24 -5.56 6.29 8.78
CA ALA A 24 -5.57 7.34 9.80
C ALA A 24 -5.57 8.75 9.21
N SER A 25 -6.51 9.59 9.64
CA SER A 25 -6.57 11.03 9.31
C SER A 25 -5.95 11.92 10.39
N SER A 26 -5.74 11.41 11.61
CA SER A 26 -5.17 12.16 12.75
C SER A 26 -3.85 11.59 13.28
N HIS A 27 -3.21 12.34 14.17
CA HIS A 27 -2.25 11.77 15.13
C HIS A 27 -2.93 10.74 16.03
N ILE A 28 -2.12 9.87 16.62
CA ILE A 28 -2.54 9.06 17.77
C ILE A 28 -2.61 9.99 18.98
N PHE A 29 -3.79 10.10 19.59
CA PHE A 29 -3.99 10.69 20.92
C PHE A 29 -3.80 9.58 21.95
N ASP A 30 -2.76 9.68 22.77
CA ASP A 30 -2.44 8.72 23.83
C ASP A 30 -2.99 9.26 25.15
N MET A 31 -4.00 8.61 25.72
CA MET A 31 -4.74 9.19 26.85
C MET A 31 -3.88 9.34 28.11
N GLN A 32 -2.86 8.49 28.32
CA GLN A 32 -1.95 8.60 29.48
C GLN A 32 -1.07 9.85 29.43
N THR A 33 -0.77 10.34 28.22
CA THR A 33 0.17 11.46 28.00
C THR A 33 -0.50 12.73 27.48
N ASN A 34 -1.75 12.66 27.02
CA ASN A 34 -2.47 13.78 26.41
C ASN A 34 -3.74 14.20 27.17
N ALA A 35 -4.27 13.38 28.10
CA ALA A 35 -5.31 13.82 29.01
C ALA A 35 -4.78 14.80 30.07
N SER A 36 -5.67 15.67 30.58
CA SER A 36 -5.31 16.60 31.66
C SER A 36 -5.13 15.84 32.98
N GLN A 37 -3.91 15.84 33.52
CA GLN A 37 -3.63 15.26 34.83
C GLN A 37 -4.44 15.95 35.93
N ASP A 38 -4.60 17.27 35.85
CA ASP A 38 -5.39 18.03 36.81
C ASP A 38 -6.87 17.63 36.78
N ALA A 39 -7.46 17.36 35.59
CA ALA A 39 -8.85 16.93 35.50
C ALA A 39 -9.08 15.50 36.06
N VAL A 40 -8.11 14.60 35.87
CA VAL A 40 -8.14 13.26 36.48
C VAL A 40 -7.94 13.37 38.00
N LEU A 41 -7.04 14.24 38.46
CA LEU A 41 -6.78 14.48 39.88
C LEU A 41 -7.96 15.15 40.59
N ASP A 42 -8.58 16.17 40.00
CA ASP A 42 -9.77 16.83 40.56
C ASP A 42 -10.92 15.83 40.73
N GLY A 43 -11.13 14.93 39.74
CA GLY A 43 -12.08 13.82 39.86
C GLY A 43 -11.76 12.86 41.01
N CYS A 44 -10.49 12.61 41.31
CA CYS A 44 -10.04 11.83 42.48
C CYS A 44 -10.14 12.59 43.81
N VAL A 45 -9.95 13.92 43.80
CA VAL A 45 -9.82 14.78 45.00
C VAL A 45 -11.18 15.19 45.59
N VAL A 46 -12.24 15.18 44.77
CA VAL A 46 -13.62 15.46 45.24
C VAL A 46 -14.19 14.35 46.13
N GLU A 47 -13.62 13.13 46.12
CA GLU A 47 -13.96 12.08 47.09
C GLU A 47 -13.25 12.24 48.44
N SER A 48 -13.96 11.90 49.53
CA SER A 48 -13.35 11.85 50.86
C SER A 48 -12.30 10.72 50.93
N LEU A 49 -11.10 11.06 51.43
CA LEU A 49 -9.84 10.28 51.51
C LEU A 49 -9.87 8.89 52.21
N ARG A 50 -11.02 8.22 52.35
CA ARG A 50 -11.16 7.04 53.23
C ARG A 50 -10.83 5.67 52.63
N GLN A 51 -10.61 5.51 51.32
CA GLN A 51 -10.30 4.17 50.74
C GLN A 51 -9.29 4.09 49.56
N THR A 52 -8.74 5.19 49.05
CA THR A 52 -8.31 5.22 47.63
C THR A 52 -6.83 5.58 47.35
N ILE A 53 -5.96 4.56 47.36
CA ILE A 53 -4.74 4.53 46.52
C ILE A 53 -4.95 3.58 45.34
N SER A 54 -5.53 2.40 45.59
CA SER A 54 -5.84 1.39 44.55
C SER A 54 -6.75 1.91 43.44
N ASN A 55 -7.59 2.92 43.70
CA ASN A 55 -8.48 3.48 42.69
C ASN A 55 -7.76 4.45 41.75
N CYS A 56 -6.65 5.08 42.17
CA CYS A 56 -5.84 5.93 41.27
C CYS A 56 -5.09 5.06 40.25
N ASP A 57 -4.46 3.98 40.69
CA ASP A 57 -3.82 3.01 39.78
C ASP A 57 -4.85 2.36 38.84
N ARG A 58 -6.04 2.04 39.35
CA ARG A 58 -7.14 1.48 38.55
C ARG A 58 -7.70 2.50 37.55
N ALA A 59 -7.82 3.78 37.91
CA ALA A 59 -8.20 4.84 36.99
C ALA A 59 -7.13 5.06 35.90
N TYR A 60 -5.83 5.03 36.26
CA TYR A 60 -4.73 5.11 35.30
C TYR A 60 -4.71 3.92 34.33
N GLN A 61 -5.04 2.71 34.80
CA GLN A 61 -5.24 1.52 33.96
C GLN A 61 -6.49 1.61 33.06
N LEU A 62 -7.57 2.25 33.50
CA LEU A 62 -8.75 2.53 32.67
C LEU A 62 -8.48 3.55 31.54
N ILE A 63 -7.41 4.36 31.70
CA ILE A 63 -6.94 5.37 30.75
C ILE A 63 -5.76 4.84 29.90
N ASP A 64 -5.34 3.57 30.06
CA ASP A 64 -4.36 2.92 29.17
C ASP A 64 -4.99 2.62 27.79
N GLY A 65 -4.99 3.63 26.92
CA GLY A 65 -5.54 3.53 25.59
C GLY A 65 -5.13 4.67 24.68
N TYR A 66 -5.36 4.47 23.38
CA TYR A 66 -5.20 5.51 22.38
C TYR A 66 -6.44 5.67 21.49
N GLU A 67 -6.59 6.86 20.93
CA GLU A 67 -7.56 7.18 19.89
C GLU A 67 -6.86 7.73 18.65
N GLN A 68 -7.47 7.46 17.50
CA GLN A 68 -7.03 8.01 16.21
C GLN A 68 -8.27 8.11 15.32
N ARG A 69 -8.51 9.26 14.68
CA ARG A 69 -9.53 9.34 13.62
C ARG A 69 -8.98 8.80 12.32
N GLY A 70 -9.88 8.30 11.50
CA GLY A 70 -9.59 7.78 10.19
C GLY A 70 -10.83 7.39 9.40
N GLU A 71 -10.55 6.58 8.40
CA GLU A 71 -11.48 5.95 7.49
C GLU A 71 -11.23 4.44 7.55
N LEU A 72 -12.29 3.67 7.70
CA LEU A 72 -12.30 2.23 7.55
C LEU A 72 -12.91 1.94 6.17
N MET A 73 -12.07 1.51 5.23
CA MET A 73 -12.47 1.18 3.86
C MET A 73 -12.23 -0.30 3.60
N GLY A 74 -13.14 -0.99 2.92
CA GLY A 74 -13.05 -2.44 2.78
C GLY A 74 -14.17 -3.06 2.01
N THR A 75 -14.21 -4.39 2.05
CA THR A 75 -15.24 -5.20 1.41
C THR A 75 -16.01 -6.05 2.41
N VAL A 76 -17.29 -6.22 2.12
CA VAL A 76 -18.19 -7.17 2.78
C VAL A 76 -18.52 -8.27 1.79
N THR A 77 -18.34 -9.53 2.19
CA THR A 77 -18.72 -10.70 1.38
C THR A 77 -19.72 -11.54 2.17
N LEU A 78 -20.87 -11.81 1.56
CA LEU A 78 -21.86 -12.78 2.03
C LEU A 78 -21.78 -14.07 1.19
N PRO A 79 -22.26 -15.22 1.69
CA PRO A 79 -22.22 -16.47 0.95
C PRO A 79 -23.13 -16.37 -0.28
N ASP A 80 -22.64 -16.83 -1.43
CA ASP A 80 -23.33 -16.80 -2.73
C ASP A 80 -23.70 -15.40 -3.28
N GLU A 81 -23.23 -14.31 -2.65
CA GLU A 81 -23.43 -12.93 -3.11
C GLU A 81 -22.14 -12.27 -3.64
N GLN A 82 -22.28 -11.13 -4.33
CA GLN A 82 -21.14 -10.34 -4.79
C GLN A 82 -20.48 -9.55 -3.65
N GLU A 83 -19.16 -9.43 -3.72
CA GLU A 83 -18.36 -8.61 -2.82
C GLU A 83 -18.74 -7.12 -2.97
N THR A 84 -19.08 -6.46 -1.85
CA THR A 84 -19.56 -5.07 -1.83
C THR A 84 -18.58 -4.18 -1.08
N GLU A 85 -18.19 -3.05 -1.68
CA GLU A 85 -17.31 -2.05 -1.06
C GLU A 85 -18.05 -1.21 0.00
N MET A 86 -17.35 -0.83 1.08
CA MET A 86 -17.89 -0.05 2.18
C MET A 86 -16.83 0.92 2.74
N TYR A 87 -17.22 2.18 2.92
CA TYR A 87 -16.39 3.26 3.44
C TYR A 87 -17.05 3.86 4.69
N LEU A 88 -16.31 3.96 5.80
CA LEU A 88 -16.80 4.43 7.09
C LEU A 88 -15.80 5.39 7.75
N TRP A 89 -16.20 6.62 8.02
CA TRP A 89 -15.38 7.58 8.76
C TRP A 89 -15.69 7.53 10.26
N GLY A 90 -14.66 7.66 11.10
CA GLY A 90 -14.83 7.61 12.55
C GLY A 90 -13.51 7.54 13.32
N THR A 91 -13.59 7.12 14.59
CA THR A 91 -12.43 7.03 15.49
C THR A 91 -12.12 5.58 15.83
N ARG A 92 -10.88 5.15 15.57
CA ARG A 92 -10.32 3.91 16.09
C ARG A 92 -9.79 4.16 17.50
N GLN A 93 -10.47 3.59 18.47
CA GLN A 93 -9.97 3.45 19.83
C GLN A 93 -9.24 2.11 19.99
N ARG A 94 -8.17 2.08 20.78
CA ARG A 94 -7.59 0.84 21.31
C ARG A 94 -7.28 1.01 22.78
N LEU A 95 -8.01 0.29 23.61
CA LEU A 95 -7.72 0.13 25.03
C LEU A 95 -6.68 -0.98 25.17
N ARG A 96 -5.60 -0.71 25.91
CA ARG A 96 -4.44 -1.59 26.12
C ARG A 96 -4.50 -2.34 27.45
N GLY A 97 -5.27 -1.84 28.42
CA GLY A 97 -5.49 -2.49 29.70
C GLY A 97 -6.29 -3.79 29.62
N THR A 98 -6.12 -4.66 30.63
CA THR A 98 -6.86 -5.92 30.82
C THR A 98 -8.30 -5.66 31.31
N GLN A 99 -9.14 -5.05 30.47
CA GLN A 99 -10.47 -4.54 30.84
C GLN A 99 -11.56 -5.57 31.19
N ILE A 100 -11.25 -6.87 31.26
CA ILE A 100 -12.25 -7.94 31.48
C ILE A 100 -12.82 -7.92 32.93
N GLU A 101 -12.25 -7.14 33.86
CA GLU A 101 -12.63 -7.17 35.27
C GLU A 101 -13.60 -6.05 35.76
N SER A 102 -13.89 -5.02 34.96
CA SER A 102 -14.80 -3.93 35.37
C SER A 102 -16.25 -4.21 34.98
N ARG A 103 -17.09 -4.54 35.97
CA ARG A 103 -18.54 -4.80 35.86
C ARG A 103 -19.40 -3.54 35.57
N CYS A 104 -18.82 -2.54 34.90
CA CYS A 104 -19.43 -1.23 34.67
C CYS A 104 -19.78 -1.10 33.19
N PRO A 105 -21.07 -1.04 32.80
CA PRO A 105 -21.44 -0.69 31.43
C PRO A 105 -20.74 0.57 30.93
N THR A 106 -20.21 0.50 29.72
CA THR A 106 -19.56 1.62 29.03
C THR A 106 -20.49 2.17 27.96
N PHE A 107 -20.66 3.49 27.98
CA PHE A 107 -21.28 4.22 26.89
C PHE A 107 -20.20 4.88 26.06
N HIS A 108 -20.31 4.77 24.74
CA HIS A 108 -19.50 5.51 23.79
C HIS A 108 -20.41 6.16 22.77
N THR A 109 -20.32 7.48 22.66
CA THR A 109 -21.11 8.29 21.73
C THR A 109 -20.16 9.00 20.78
N PHE A 110 -20.20 8.57 19.52
CA PHE A 110 -19.45 9.16 18.42
C PHE A 110 -20.39 10.02 17.58
N GLY A 111 -19.93 11.17 17.12
CA GLY A 111 -20.62 11.95 16.09
C GLY A 111 -19.63 12.61 15.15
N GLN A 112 -20.01 12.73 13.89
CA GLN A 112 -19.22 13.40 12.85
C GLN A 112 -20.11 14.35 12.04
N THR A 113 -19.65 15.58 11.81
CA THR A 113 -20.31 16.57 10.95
C THR A 113 -19.88 16.40 9.50
N ARG A 114 -20.70 16.89 8.57
CA ARG A 114 -20.30 17.05 7.15
C ARG A 114 -19.04 17.90 6.98
N GLY A 115 -18.85 18.90 7.85
CA GLY A 115 -17.66 19.74 7.91
C GLY A 115 -16.42 19.07 8.51
N ALA A 116 -16.40 17.74 8.58
CA ALA A 116 -15.31 16.92 9.09
C ALA A 116 -14.84 17.30 10.51
N GLN A 117 -15.71 17.86 11.35
CA GLN A 117 -15.51 17.84 12.80
C GLN A 117 -16.07 16.53 13.34
N SER A 118 -15.50 16.03 14.43
CA SER A 118 -16.04 14.84 15.09
C SER A 118 -15.89 14.95 16.60
N PHE A 119 -16.63 14.13 17.32
CA PHE A 119 -16.42 13.96 18.76
C PHE A 119 -16.58 12.50 19.13
N HIS A 120 -15.88 12.12 20.18
CA HIS A 120 -16.11 10.92 20.93
C HIS A 120 -16.34 11.32 22.39
N LEU A 121 -17.40 10.81 23.00
CA LEU A 121 -17.69 10.93 24.42
C LEU A 121 -17.86 9.54 24.98
N ALA A 122 -17.15 9.21 26.05
CA ALA A 122 -17.33 7.98 26.78
C ALA A 122 -17.51 8.25 28.28
N CYS A 123 -18.34 7.42 28.92
CA CYS A 123 -18.59 7.44 30.37
C CYS A 123 -18.77 6.00 30.86
N TYR A 124 -18.23 5.71 32.04
CA TYR A 124 -18.42 4.45 32.75
C TYR A 124 -19.63 4.55 33.67
N GLN A 125 -20.74 3.87 33.38
CA GLN A 125 -21.85 3.77 34.32
C GLN A 125 -21.64 2.53 35.21
N PRO A 126 -21.50 2.65 36.53
CA PRO A 126 -21.37 1.47 37.40
C PRO A 126 -22.73 0.79 37.61
N ASN A 127 -22.74 -0.55 37.64
CA ASN A 127 -23.97 -1.36 37.67
C ASN A 127 -24.41 -1.67 39.12
N TYR A 128 -25.12 -0.72 39.78
CA TYR A 128 -25.52 -0.84 41.20
C TYR A 128 -27.00 -0.48 41.48
N GLY A 129 -27.93 -1.31 41.01
CA GLY A 129 -29.30 -1.40 41.55
C GLY A 129 -30.06 -0.06 41.67
N ASP A 130 -30.70 0.15 42.82
CA ASP A 130 -31.66 1.26 43.07
C ASP A 130 -31.00 2.62 43.45
N LEU A 131 -29.71 2.82 43.20
CA LEU A 131 -29.03 4.10 43.50
C LEU A 131 -29.30 5.16 42.43
N SER A 132 -29.48 6.43 42.84
CA SER A 132 -29.62 7.54 41.90
C SER A 132 -28.28 7.83 41.20
N PRO A 133 -28.27 8.28 39.94
CA PRO A 133 -27.07 8.85 39.32
C PRO A 133 -26.44 9.98 40.16
N ASP A 134 -27.25 10.67 40.99
CA ASP A 134 -26.83 11.73 41.91
C ASP A 134 -26.05 11.23 43.14
N ASP A 135 -26.15 9.93 43.49
CA ASP A 135 -25.45 9.32 44.63
C ASP A 135 -24.04 8.78 44.27
N LEU A 136 -23.64 8.87 42.99
CA LEU A 136 -22.35 8.38 42.50
C LEU A 136 -21.19 9.36 42.74
N PRO A 137 -19.97 8.87 43.04
CA PRO A 137 -18.76 9.70 43.03
C PRO A 137 -18.49 10.30 41.64
N ASP A 138 -18.06 11.56 41.60
CA ASP A 138 -17.86 12.31 40.34
C ASP A 138 -16.83 11.67 39.39
N ILE A 139 -15.87 10.89 39.90
CA ILE A 139 -14.95 10.10 39.07
C ILE A 139 -15.67 9.07 38.19
N PHE A 140 -16.84 8.55 38.60
CA PHE A 140 -17.68 7.67 37.77
C PHE A 140 -18.67 8.45 36.88
N ARG A 141 -18.77 9.76 37.04
CA ARG A 141 -19.39 10.67 36.06
C ARG A 141 -18.36 11.28 35.10
N SER A 142 -17.07 10.97 35.29
CA SER A 142 -16.01 11.56 34.48
C SER A 142 -16.18 11.13 33.02
N ILE A 143 -16.27 12.13 32.16
CA ILE A 143 -16.37 11.93 30.72
C ILE A 143 -14.97 12.01 30.18
N TYR A 144 -14.55 10.93 29.54
CA TYR A 144 -13.32 10.87 28.80
C TYR A 144 -13.67 10.77 27.32
N GLY A 145 -12.90 11.43 26.47
CA GLY A 145 -13.26 11.62 25.08
C GLY A 145 -12.63 12.87 24.53
N ASN A 146 -12.86 13.12 23.25
CA ASN A 146 -12.16 14.14 22.49
C ASN A 146 -13.12 14.83 21.52
N PHE A 147 -13.04 16.15 21.45
CA PHE A 147 -13.59 16.91 20.33
C PHE A 147 -12.48 17.06 19.29
N GLN A 148 -12.81 16.86 18.02
CA GLN A 148 -11.89 17.09 16.93
C GLN A 148 -12.38 18.21 16.02
N THR A 149 -11.51 19.18 15.85
CA THR A 149 -11.64 20.26 14.87
C THR A 149 -11.55 19.72 13.44
N ALA A 150 -12.02 20.51 12.47
CA ALA A 150 -11.88 20.22 11.04
C ALA A 150 -10.42 20.17 10.55
N ASP A 151 -9.45 20.65 11.35
CA ASP A 151 -8.02 20.54 11.04
C ASP A 151 -7.35 19.29 11.64
N GLY A 152 -8.13 18.41 12.29
CA GLY A 152 -7.67 17.12 12.79
C GLY A 152 -7.01 17.18 14.17
N VAL A 153 -7.10 18.30 14.89
CA VAL A 153 -6.63 18.41 16.28
C VAL A 153 -7.64 17.75 17.20
N MET A 154 -7.20 16.71 17.91
CA MET A 154 -7.96 16.05 18.98
C MET A 154 -7.73 16.84 20.27
N ASP A 155 -8.73 17.58 20.72
CA ASP A 155 -8.73 18.28 21.99
C ASP A 155 -9.52 17.47 23.04
N PRO A 156 -8.99 17.25 24.25
CA PRO A 156 -9.69 16.48 25.29
C PRO A 156 -10.97 17.18 25.72
N VAL A 157 -12.05 16.43 25.81
CA VAL A 157 -13.29 16.87 26.45
C VAL A 157 -13.09 16.84 27.96
N THR A 158 -13.37 17.94 28.62
CA THR A 158 -13.23 18.11 30.08
C THR A 158 -14.58 18.06 30.81
N ALA A 159 -15.70 18.29 30.11
CA ALA A 159 -17.05 18.20 30.66
C ALA A 159 -18.12 18.08 29.57
N THR A 160 -19.33 17.60 29.92
CA THR A 160 -20.55 17.80 29.12
C THR A 160 -21.73 18.23 29.98
N SER A 161 -22.78 18.73 29.33
CA SER A 161 -24.08 19.00 29.96
C SER A 161 -25.20 18.51 29.02
N PRO A 162 -26.08 17.58 29.44
CA PRO A 162 -26.02 16.83 30.70
C PRO A 162 -24.75 15.94 30.80
N PRO A 163 -24.34 15.52 32.01
CA PRO A 163 -23.26 14.55 32.19
C PRO A 163 -23.67 13.16 31.68
N CYS A 164 -22.69 12.38 31.20
CA CYS A 164 -22.84 11.02 30.65
C CYS A 164 -23.91 10.89 29.54
N LEU A 165 -23.59 11.49 28.38
CA LEU A 165 -24.41 11.41 27.18
C LEU A 165 -24.28 10.06 26.46
N GLY A 166 -25.38 9.32 26.33
CA GLY A 166 -25.43 8.08 25.55
C GLY A 166 -26.85 7.54 25.35
N VAL A 167 -26.96 6.30 24.89
CA VAL A 167 -28.22 5.58 24.57
C VAL A 167 -29.41 5.85 25.54
N PRO A 168 -29.26 5.96 26.88
CA PRO A 168 -30.38 6.19 27.80
C PRO A 168 -30.81 7.65 27.91
N THR A 169 -29.92 8.59 27.53
CA THR A 169 -30.10 10.04 27.69
C THR A 169 -30.30 10.77 26.37
N MET A 170 -30.03 10.14 25.22
CA MET A 170 -30.29 10.70 23.89
C MET A 170 -31.75 10.55 23.48
N GLN A 171 -32.39 11.65 23.09
CA GLN A 171 -33.79 11.74 22.70
C GLN A 171 -33.93 12.65 21.47
N ASP A 172 -35.01 12.48 20.71
CA ASP A 172 -35.34 13.36 19.60
C ASP A 172 -35.48 14.82 20.06
N SER A 173 -34.93 15.76 19.28
CA SER A 173 -34.97 17.21 19.56
C SER A 173 -34.31 17.66 20.87
N SER A 174 -33.47 16.83 21.52
CA SER A 174 -32.70 17.27 22.70
C SER A 174 -31.38 17.96 22.33
N THR A 175 -30.82 18.77 23.24
CA THR A 175 -29.53 19.44 23.07
C THR A 175 -28.56 19.04 24.17
N PHE A 176 -27.28 19.01 23.83
CA PHE A 176 -26.20 18.88 24.80
C PHE A 176 -25.02 19.80 24.45
N SER A 177 -24.17 20.07 25.44
CA SER A 177 -22.91 20.77 25.23
C SER A 177 -21.74 19.92 25.68
N MET A 178 -20.60 20.00 25.00
CA MET A 178 -19.31 19.53 25.51
C MET A 178 -18.32 20.70 25.66
N THR A 179 -17.40 20.58 26.60
CA THR A 179 -16.31 21.55 26.80
C THR A 179 -14.98 20.88 26.45
N ALA A 180 -14.23 21.48 25.52
CA ALA A 180 -12.87 21.13 25.15
C ALA A 180 -12.05 22.43 25.07
N VAL A 181 -11.45 22.76 23.92
CA VAL A 181 -10.92 24.13 23.65
C VAL A 181 -12.07 25.08 23.29
N GLY A 182 -12.91 25.36 24.30
CA GLY A 182 -14.18 26.09 24.16
C GLY A 182 -15.39 25.21 24.47
N THR A 183 -16.59 25.77 24.36
CA THR A 183 -17.86 25.04 24.56
C THR A 183 -18.57 24.84 23.23
N HIS A 184 -18.93 23.59 22.95
CA HIS A 184 -19.50 23.13 21.70
C HIS A 184 -20.93 22.63 21.95
N GLN A 185 -21.95 23.29 21.38
CA GLN A 185 -23.35 22.86 21.49
C GLN A 185 -23.80 22.03 20.30
N ILE A 186 -24.46 20.92 20.58
CA ILE A 186 -24.99 19.96 19.62
C ILE A 186 -26.48 19.77 19.86
N GLU A 187 -27.25 19.81 18.78
CA GLU A 187 -28.70 19.62 18.77
C GLU A 187 -29.03 18.31 18.05
N ILE A 188 -29.57 17.34 18.76
CA ILE A 188 -30.01 16.06 18.23
C ILE A 188 -31.32 16.28 17.47
N LYS A 189 -31.36 15.88 16.20
CA LYS A 189 -32.55 16.00 15.34
C LYS A 189 -33.42 14.75 15.43
N LYS A 190 -32.79 13.57 15.46
CA LYS A 190 -33.47 12.28 15.45
C LYS A 190 -32.57 11.19 16.02
N CYS A 191 -33.15 10.28 16.78
CA CYS A 191 -32.55 9.03 17.26
C CYS A 191 -33.22 7.84 16.58
N THR A 192 -32.48 6.76 16.33
CA THR A 192 -33.02 5.53 15.73
C THR A 192 -32.26 4.32 16.31
N PRO A 193 -32.91 3.46 17.11
CA PRO A 193 -32.30 2.21 17.57
C PRO A 193 -31.97 1.31 16.36
N LEU A 194 -30.70 0.95 16.20
CA LEU A 194 -30.25 0.08 15.11
C LEU A 194 -30.14 -1.38 15.54
N TYR A 195 -29.71 -1.63 16.79
CA TYR A 195 -29.34 -2.97 17.22
C TYR A 195 -29.56 -3.15 18.72
N HIS A 196 -30.11 -4.31 19.08
CA HIS A 196 -30.22 -4.79 20.45
C HIS A 196 -29.93 -6.28 20.45
N ALA A 197 -28.74 -6.68 20.88
CA ALA A 197 -28.37 -8.09 20.95
C ALA A 197 -27.96 -8.48 22.36
N THR A 198 -28.38 -9.69 22.72
CA THR A 198 -27.85 -10.49 23.83
C THR A 198 -27.20 -11.73 23.21
N PRO A 199 -25.93 -11.69 22.78
CA PRO A 199 -25.36 -12.73 21.93
C PRO A 199 -25.27 -14.11 22.61
N SER A 200 -25.14 -14.14 23.93
CA SER A 200 -24.92 -15.36 24.69
C SER A 200 -25.19 -15.20 26.21
N GLY A 201 -26.34 -14.65 26.62
CA GLY A 201 -26.72 -14.49 28.04
C GLY A 201 -25.96 -13.42 28.84
N ASP A 202 -24.67 -13.25 28.54
CA ASP A 202 -23.68 -12.60 29.41
C ASP A 202 -23.21 -11.22 28.90
N SER A 203 -23.78 -10.74 27.80
CA SER A 203 -23.61 -9.36 27.36
C SER A 203 -24.87 -8.86 26.68
N SER A 204 -25.21 -7.59 26.89
CA SER A 204 -26.24 -6.88 26.13
C SER A 204 -25.64 -5.62 25.51
N ALA A 205 -25.70 -5.54 24.18
CA ALA A 205 -25.22 -4.40 23.42
C ALA A 205 -26.41 -3.67 22.79
N LYS A 206 -26.51 -2.36 23.05
CA LYS A 206 -27.53 -1.49 22.42
C LYS A 206 -26.82 -0.46 21.55
N LEU A 207 -27.24 -0.35 20.29
CA LEU A 207 -26.73 0.64 19.33
C LEU A 207 -27.85 1.58 18.90
N LEU A 208 -27.59 2.87 19.00
CA LEU A 208 -28.49 3.95 18.62
C LEU A 208 -27.78 4.85 17.61
N PHE A 209 -28.34 4.97 16.42
CA PHE A 209 -27.96 6.00 15.46
C PHE A 209 -28.63 7.32 15.84
N PHE A 210 -27.95 8.44 15.63
CA PHE A 210 -28.55 9.75 15.79
C PHE A 210 -28.07 10.75 14.74
N GLU A 211 -28.99 11.57 14.26
CA GLU A 211 -28.74 12.73 13.41
C GLU A 211 -28.66 13.96 14.32
N PHE A 212 -27.71 14.87 14.06
CA PHE A 212 -27.52 16.07 14.85
C PHE A 212 -27.12 17.28 14.00
N THR A 213 -27.13 18.48 14.59
CA THR A 213 -26.49 19.68 14.04
C THR A 213 -25.54 20.31 15.06
N TYR A 214 -24.36 20.72 14.60
CA TYR A 214 -23.34 21.43 15.36
C TYR A 214 -23.03 22.76 14.65
N GLY A 215 -23.28 23.89 15.31
CA GLY A 215 -23.07 25.22 14.69
C GLY A 215 -23.86 25.44 13.39
N GLY A 216 -25.00 24.75 13.24
CA GLY A 216 -25.81 24.72 12.01
C GLY A 216 -25.38 23.69 10.96
N VAL A 217 -24.23 23.03 11.12
CA VAL A 217 -23.75 21.97 10.22
C VAL A 217 -24.37 20.63 10.62
N PRO A 218 -25.06 19.91 9.72
CA PRO A 218 -25.59 18.59 10.03
C PRO A 218 -24.47 17.54 10.17
N GLY A 219 -24.77 16.51 10.96
CA GLY A 219 -23.89 15.38 11.25
C GLY A 219 -24.70 14.16 11.65
N ALA A 220 -23.99 13.03 11.70
CA ALA A 220 -24.54 11.73 12.08
C ALA A 220 -23.61 11.05 13.09
N GLY A 221 -24.18 10.22 13.93
CA GLY A 221 -23.46 9.59 15.03
C GLY A 221 -24.04 8.25 15.45
N LEU A 222 -23.24 7.54 16.25
CA LEU A 222 -23.57 6.25 16.84
C LEU A 222 -23.27 6.34 18.34
N SER A 223 -24.28 6.07 19.15
CA SER A 223 -24.12 5.82 20.57
C SER A 223 -24.28 4.32 20.81
N PHE A 224 -23.29 3.70 21.45
CA PHE A 224 -23.39 2.33 21.91
C PHE A 224 -23.31 2.23 23.43
N LEU A 225 -24.06 1.29 23.97
CA LEU A 225 -23.96 0.78 25.33
C LEU A 225 -23.46 -0.66 25.24
N ASP A 226 -22.33 -0.95 25.86
CA ASP A 226 -21.93 -2.32 26.17
C ASP A 226 -22.15 -2.62 27.66
N SER A 227 -22.78 -3.75 27.96
CA SER A 227 -23.09 -4.16 29.33
C SER A 227 -22.85 -5.66 29.48
N THR A 228 -21.86 -6.04 30.28
CA THR A 228 -21.58 -7.43 30.61
C THR A 228 -22.39 -7.86 31.83
N GLN A 229 -23.15 -8.96 31.69
CA GLN A 229 -23.58 -9.77 32.83
C GLN A 229 -22.62 -10.96 32.97
N ALA A 230 -22.60 -11.60 34.14
CA ALA A 230 -21.53 -12.53 34.47
C ALA A 230 -21.76 -13.93 33.90
N ASP A 231 -20.93 -14.36 32.93
CA ASP A 231 -20.28 -15.69 32.94
C ASP A 231 -19.16 -15.86 31.89
N LEU A 232 -18.23 -14.88 31.81
CA LEU A 232 -17.07 -15.01 30.94
C LEU A 232 -16.01 -15.98 31.50
N HIS A 233 -15.91 -17.15 30.86
CA HIS A 233 -14.83 -18.15 30.96
C HIS A 233 -13.40 -17.63 30.66
N HIS A 234 -13.18 -16.31 30.58
CA HIS A 234 -11.92 -15.68 30.18
C HIS A 234 -10.73 -15.92 31.12
N THR A 235 -10.95 -16.43 32.34
CA THR A 235 -9.87 -16.82 33.26
C THR A 235 -8.98 -17.94 32.69
N GLN A 236 -9.44 -18.68 31.66
CA GLN A 236 -8.59 -19.61 30.91
C GLN A 236 -7.74 -18.93 29.82
N MET A 237 -8.24 -17.89 29.12
CA MET A 237 -7.47 -17.23 28.04
C MET A 237 -6.21 -16.50 28.55
N LEU A 238 -6.26 -15.91 29.75
CA LEU A 238 -5.10 -15.27 30.36
C LEU A 238 -4.00 -16.29 30.72
N LYS A 239 -4.36 -17.49 31.18
CA LYS A 239 -3.41 -18.61 31.37
C LYS A 239 -2.86 -19.17 30.06
N LEU A 240 -3.69 -19.24 29.00
CA LEU A 240 -3.27 -19.62 27.66
C LEU A 240 -2.10 -18.75 27.18
N ASN A 241 -2.22 -17.43 27.35
CA ASN A 241 -1.18 -16.49 27.00
C ASN A 241 0.11 -16.68 27.81
N GLU A 242 0.09 -17.04 29.10
CA GLU A 242 1.35 -17.34 29.82
C GLU A 242 2.08 -18.57 29.26
N VAL A 243 1.33 -19.61 28.84
CA VAL A 243 1.90 -20.85 28.29
C VAL A 243 2.46 -20.67 26.87
N LEU A 244 1.92 -19.72 26.09
CA LEU A 244 2.27 -19.51 24.68
C LEU A 244 3.11 -18.25 24.41
N MET A 245 2.86 -17.15 25.13
CA MET A 245 3.67 -15.92 25.04
C MET A 245 5.01 -16.04 25.77
N THR A 246 5.24 -17.16 26.48
CA THR A 246 6.59 -17.68 26.78
C THR A 246 7.20 -18.45 25.60
N GLN A 247 6.90 -18.01 24.37
CA GLN A 247 7.97 -17.80 23.39
C GLN A 247 9.05 -16.91 24.04
N CYS A 248 10.00 -17.51 24.77
CA CYS A 248 11.12 -16.78 25.33
C CYS A 248 11.82 -16.05 24.17
N ARG A 249 11.72 -14.72 24.17
CA ARG A 249 12.09 -13.87 23.03
C ARG A 249 13.57 -13.94 22.66
N ASN A 250 14.39 -14.51 23.54
CA ASN A 250 15.82 -14.69 23.37
C ASN A 250 16.13 -16.18 23.14
N ARG A 251 16.88 -16.50 22.08
CA ARG A 251 17.46 -17.84 21.85
C ARG A 251 18.19 -18.29 23.13
N PRO A 252 17.94 -19.49 23.67
CA PRO A 252 18.66 -19.99 24.85
C PRO A 252 20.17 -19.97 24.61
N SER A 253 20.94 -19.55 25.62
CA SER A 253 22.41 -19.41 25.52
C SER A 253 23.14 -20.75 25.47
N ASN A 254 22.53 -21.81 26.02
CA ASN A 254 23.02 -23.17 25.95
C ASN A 254 21.92 -24.06 25.37
N ILE A 255 22.16 -24.62 24.18
CA ILE A 255 21.22 -25.48 23.46
C ILE A 255 21.85 -26.89 23.39
N PRO A 256 21.19 -27.92 23.93
CA PRO A 256 21.70 -29.28 23.87
C PRO A 256 21.66 -29.80 22.42
N LEU A 257 22.53 -30.75 22.07
CA LEU A 257 22.54 -31.34 20.72
C LEU A 257 21.26 -32.12 20.41
N VAL A 258 20.68 -32.75 21.44
CA VAL A 258 19.43 -33.50 21.39
C VAL A 258 18.57 -33.16 22.62
N ALA A 259 17.26 -33.08 22.46
CA ALA A 259 16.30 -32.88 23.55
C ALA A 259 15.03 -33.72 23.34
N SER A 260 14.25 -33.97 24.39
CA SER A 260 12.93 -34.61 24.26
C SER A 260 11.92 -33.61 23.68
N ILE A 261 10.96 -34.08 22.88
CA ILE A 261 9.85 -33.22 22.38
C ILE A 261 9.07 -32.57 23.54
N ALA A 262 9.02 -33.23 24.70
CA ALA A 262 8.33 -32.76 25.89
C ALA A 262 9.10 -31.69 26.68
N ASP A 263 10.38 -31.44 26.38
CA ASP A 263 11.21 -30.50 27.11
C ASP A 263 10.81 -29.05 26.79
N VAL A 264 10.83 -28.18 27.81
CA VAL A 264 10.44 -26.77 27.68
C VAL A 264 11.27 -26.04 26.62
N ILE A 265 12.54 -26.42 26.44
CA ILE A 265 13.45 -25.80 25.47
C ILE A 265 13.04 -26.06 24.01
N CYS A 266 12.33 -27.16 23.72
CA CYS A 266 11.85 -27.48 22.38
C CYS A 266 10.69 -26.58 21.93
N ARG A 267 10.06 -25.82 22.83
CA ARG A 267 9.09 -24.77 22.48
C ARG A 267 9.72 -23.62 21.69
N HIS A 268 11.04 -23.46 21.74
CA HIS A 268 11.75 -22.46 20.94
C HIS A 268 11.95 -22.95 19.51
N GLU A 269 11.34 -22.26 18.56
CA GLU A 269 11.57 -22.50 17.14
C GLU A 269 13.06 -22.41 16.77
N SER A 270 13.81 -21.49 17.36
CA SER A 270 15.27 -21.37 17.18
C SER A 270 16.09 -22.58 17.68
N VAL A 271 15.47 -23.52 18.40
CA VAL A 271 16.04 -24.77 18.89
C VAL A 271 15.52 -25.97 18.09
N ALA A 272 14.21 -26.04 17.88
CA ALA A 272 13.51 -27.22 17.37
C ALA A 272 12.91 -27.07 15.96
N GLY A 273 13.05 -25.91 15.32
CA GLY A 273 12.36 -25.56 14.08
C GLY A 273 10.84 -25.46 14.25
N GLY A 274 10.11 -25.09 13.19
CA GLY A 274 8.66 -24.84 13.23
C GLY A 274 7.83 -26.07 13.62
N LYS A 275 8.16 -27.24 13.07
CA LYS A 275 7.42 -28.49 13.37
C LYS A 275 7.70 -28.99 14.79
N GLY A 276 8.97 -28.95 15.21
CA GLY A 276 9.40 -29.41 16.53
C GLY A 276 8.83 -28.56 17.67
N SER A 277 8.76 -27.23 17.50
CA SER A 277 8.12 -26.35 18.47
C SER A 277 6.60 -26.54 18.53
N SER A 278 5.93 -26.66 17.38
CA SER A 278 4.49 -26.99 17.32
C SER A 278 4.17 -28.32 18.00
N LEU A 279 4.98 -29.37 17.76
CA LEU A 279 4.84 -30.67 18.42
C LEU A 279 5.07 -30.61 19.93
N SER A 280 6.00 -29.77 20.40
CA SER A 280 6.21 -29.54 21.84
C SER A 280 4.99 -28.88 22.49
N VAL A 281 4.37 -27.90 21.82
CA VAL A 281 3.11 -27.26 22.25
C VAL A 281 1.96 -28.27 22.28
N LEU A 282 1.76 -29.04 21.21
CA LEU A 282 0.74 -30.09 21.15
C LEU A 282 0.91 -31.15 22.25
N THR A 283 2.16 -31.49 22.59
CA THR A 283 2.47 -32.44 23.67
C THR A 283 1.99 -31.94 25.03
N ILE A 284 2.02 -30.63 25.27
CA ILE A 284 1.52 -30.00 26.51
C ILE A 284 -0.01 -30.01 26.51
N ILE A 285 -0.64 -29.60 25.39
CA ILE A 285 -2.10 -29.61 25.23
C ILE A 285 -2.67 -31.02 25.48
N SER A 286 -2.03 -32.06 24.93
CA SER A 286 -2.45 -33.47 25.12
C SER A 286 -2.34 -33.97 26.58
N LYS A 287 -1.64 -33.23 27.45
CA LYS A 287 -1.44 -33.54 28.88
C LYS A 287 -2.26 -32.66 29.81
N ASP A 288 -3.02 -31.70 29.31
CA ASP A 288 -3.91 -30.90 30.16
C ASP A 288 -5.03 -31.80 30.73
N ASN A 289 -5.17 -31.81 32.06
CA ASN A 289 -6.09 -32.68 32.78
C ASN A 289 -7.57 -32.46 32.40
N ASN A 290 -7.92 -31.31 31.82
CA ASN A 290 -9.29 -31.03 31.39
C ASN A 290 -9.60 -31.49 29.95
N GLU A 291 -8.59 -31.76 29.12
CA GLU A 291 -8.75 -31.91 27.66
C GLU A 291 -7.91 -33.07 27.08
N GLN A 292 -7.76 -34.20 27.80
CA GLN A 292 -7.13 -35.44 27.30
C GLN A 292 -7.99 -36.13 26.21
N VAL A 293 -8.09 -35.51 25.03
CA VAL A 293 -8.91 -35.98 23.89
C VAL A 293 -8.05 -36.67 22.81
N PHE A 294 -6.75 -36.37 22.75
CA PHE A 294 -5.79 -36.86 21.77
C PHE A 294 -4.41 -37.16 22.37
N LYS A 295 -3.52 -37.80 21.59
CA LYS A 295 -2.13 -38.10 21.92
C LYS A 295 -1.16 -37.43 20.94
N VAL A 296 0.09 -37.24 21.35
CA VAL A 296 1.21 -36.93 20.45
C VAL A 296 2.24 -38.07 20.57
N PRO A 297 2.81 -38.60 19.47
CA PRO A 297 3.80 -39.67 19.54
C PRO A 297 5.07 -39.25 20.30
N ALA A 298 5.67 -40.18 21.04
CA ALA A 298 6.91 -39.93 21.75
C ALA A 298 8.08 -39.73 20.78
N GLY A 299 9.05 -38.88 21.14
CA GLY A 299 10.18 -38.58 20.26
C GLY A 299 11.18 -37.58 20.84
N ILE A 300 12.23 -37.37 20.06
CA ILE A 300 13.34 -36.45 20.33
C ILE A 300 13.47 -35.42 19.21
N VAL A 301 14.17 -34.33 19.50
CA VAL A 301 14.58 -33.29 18.56
C VAL A 301 16.09 -33.26 18.50
N VAL A 302 16.68 -33.55 17.34
CA VAL A 302 18.06 -33.21 17.00
C VAL A 302 18.07 -31.72 16.70
N THR A 303 18.68 -30.90 17.56
CA THR A 303 18.44 -29.46 17.58
C THR A 303 19.22 -28.70 16.50
N THR A 304 18.93 -27.41 16.35
CA THR A 304 19.73 -26.50 15.52
C THR A 304 21.22 -26.48 15.91
N ALA A 305 21.57 -26.70 17.18
CA ALA A 305 22.97 -26.76 17.63
C ALA A 305 23.70 -28.02 17.11
N ALA A 306 22.98 -29.13 16.91
CA ALA A 306 23.54 -30.32 16.26
C ALA A 306 23.80 -30.10 14.76
N TYR A 307 22.97 -29.29 14.09
CA TYR A 307 23.22 -28.87 12.72
C TYR A 307 24.42 -27.91 12.61
N ASP A 308 24.52 -26.92 13.51
CA ASP A 308 25.66 -26.00 13.61
C ASP A 308 26.99 -26.80 13.77
N LEU A 309 27.02 -27.80 14.66
CA LEU A 309 28.16 -28.70 14.87
C LEU A 309 28.48 -29.58 13.65
N PHE A 310 27.44 -30.11 12.96
CA PHE A 310 27.61 -30.91 11.75
C PHE A 310 28.26 -30.10 10.62
N LEU A 311 27.82 -28.86 10.41
CA LEU A 311 28.42 -27.95 9.41
C LEU A 311 29.86 -27.56 9.76
N GLU A 312 30.15 -27.28 11.04
CA GLU A 312 31.50 -26.93 11.49
C GLU A 312 32.52 -28.03 11.16
N LYS A 313 32.15 -29.30 11.35
CA LYS A 313 32.99 -30.46 11.00
C LYS A 313 32.87 -30.88 9.53
N GLY A 314 31.89 -30.34 8.80
CA GLY A 314 31.45 -30.80 7.48
C GLY A 314 31.91 -29.99 6.26
N GLN A 315 32.74 -28.95 6.41
CA GLN A 315 33.15 -27.99 5.36
C GLN A 315 32.17 -26.82 5.09
N ALA A 316 31.57 -26.23 6.14
CA ALA A 316 30.66 -25.06 6.05
C ALA A 316 31.04 -23.98 5.02
N LYS A 317 32.31 -23.56 4.95
CA LYS A 317 32.78 -22.50 4.01
C LYS A 317 32.58 -22.87 2.54
N GLN A 318 32.72 -24.14 2.18
CA GLN A 318 32.52 -24.61 0.80
C GLN A 318 31.02 -24.63 0.45
N LEU A 319 30.17 -25.04 1.40
CA LEU A 319 28.72 -24.98 1.29
C LEU A 319 28.22 -23.54 1.07
N GLU A 320 28.68 -22.59 1.88
CA GLU A 320 28.35 -21.16 1.73
C GLU A 320 28.80 -20.59 0.38
N SER A 321 29.98 -20.99 -0.12
CA SER A 321 30.48 -20.54 -1.43
C SER A 321 29.59 -21.01 -2.58
N LEU A 322 29.17 -22.28 -2.55
CA LEU A 322 28.29 -22.85 -3.59
C LEU A 322 26.89 -22.21 -3.54
N LEU A 323 26.33 -22.01 -2.34
CA LEU A 323 25.00 -21.41 -2.20
C LEU A 323 24.93 -19.97 -2.70
N LYS A 324 26.03 -19.21 -2.65
CA LYS A 324 26.10 -17.88 -3.26
C LYS A 324 25.95 -17.90 -4.79
N GLU A 325 26.27 -19.00 -5.46
CA GLU A 325 26.05 -19.14 -6.92
C GLU A 325 24.55 -19.16 -7.29
N ALA A 326 23.66 -19.51 -6.35
CA ALA A 326 22.22 -19.49 -6.54
C ALA A 326 21.57 -18.11 -6.25
N ASN A 327 22.31 -17.12 -5.74
CA ASN A 327 21.79 -15.78 -5.51
C ASN A 327 21.67 -14.97 -6.81
N GLY A 328 20.87 -13.90 -6.77
CA GLY A 328 20.57 -13.05 -7.91
C GLY A 328 19.62 -13.66 -8.94
N GLU A 329 19.52 -13.01 -10.09
CA GLU A 329 18.63 -13.37 -11.19
C GLU A 329 19.18 -14.60 -11.93
N LYS A 330 18.65 -15.78 -11.56
CA LYS A 330 19.06 -17.10 -12.03
C LYS A 330 17.89 -17.90 -12.56
N THR A 331 18.12 -18.66 -13.62
CA THR A 331 17.13 -19.58 -14.21
C THR A 331 16.83 -20.75 -13.27
N VAL A 332 15.74 -21.47 -13.56
CA VAL A 332 15.34 -22.68 -12.81
C VAL A 332 16.42 -23.75 -12.92
N GLU A 333 17.04 -23.86 -14.09
CA GLU A 333 18.08 -24.82 -14.44
C GLU A 333 19.39 -24.53 -13.69
N GLU A 334 19.86 -23.27 -13.68
CA GLU A 334 21.07 -22.86 -12.93
C GLU A 334 20.95 -23.16 -11.43
N VAL A 335 19.78 -22.88 -10.85
CA VAL A 335 19.50 -23.11 -9.42
C VAL A 335 19.41 -24.61 -9.11
N THR A 336 18.94 -25.41 -10.07
CA THR A 336 18.86 -26.88 -9.95
C THR A 336 20.26 -27.50 -9.97
N ASP A 337 21.17 -27.06 -10.85
CA ASP A 337 22.57 -27.51 -10.83
C ASP A 337 23.28 -27.17 -9.50
N VAL A 338 23.14 -25.93 -8.99
CA VAL A 338 23.70 -25.56 -7.68
C VAL A 338 23.10 -26.42 -6.56
N SER A 339 21.79 -26.66 -6.59
CA SER A 339 21.08 -27.52 -5.65
C SER A 339 21.64 -28.95 -5.65
N GLU A 340 21.80 -29.58 -6.80
CA GLU A 340 22.34 -30.95 -6.91
C GLU A 340 23.78 -31.04 -6.39
N ARG A 341 24.64 -30.07 -6.76
CA ARG A 341 26.03 -29.97 -6.27
C ARG A 341 26.06 -29.83 -4.74
N VAL A 342 25.22 -28.97 -4.17
CA VAL A 342 25.11 -28.76 -2.72
C VAL A 342 24.59 -30.00 -2.01
N MET A 343 23.47 -30.59 -2.45
CA MET A 343 22.90 -31.80 -1.85
C MET A 343 23.91 -32.96 -1.85
N LYS A 344 24.64 -33.16 -2.95
CA LYS A 344 25.67 -34.18 -3.05
C LYS A 344 26.79 -33.99 -2.03
N ASN A 345 27.22 -32.75 -1.79
CA ASN A 345 28.21 -32.45 -0.77
C ASN A 345 27.68 -32.76 0.64
N VAL A 346 26.48 -32.29 0.99
CA VAL A 346 25.87 -32.53 2.31
C VAL A 346 25.64 -34.04 2.57
N LYS A 347 25.14 -34.78 1.58
CA LYS A 347 24.91 -36.24 1.67
C LYS A 347 26.22 -37.04 1.83
N ASN A 348 27.37 -36.48 1.48
CA ASN A 348 28.69 -37.11 1.64
C ASN A 348 29.38 -36.76 2.98
N MET A 349 28.84 -35.82 3.77
CA MET A 349 29.37 -35.49 5.09
C MET A 349 29.07 -36.61 6.09
N LYS A 350 29.95 -36.81 7.08
CA LYS A 350 29.78 -37.84 8.12
C LYS A 350 29.25 -37.22 9.41
N LEU A 351 28.25 -37.85 10.01
CA LEU A 351 27.73 -37.44 11.32
C LEU A 351 28.83 -37.58 12.40
N PRO A 352 29.15 -36.52 13.17
CA PRO A 352 30.17 -36.59 14.22
C PRO A 352 29.85 -37.67 15.26
N LYS A 353 30.88 -38.38 15.76
CA LYS A 353 30.68 -39.48 16.73
C LYS A 353 29.88 -39.03 17.95
N MET A 354 30.23 -37.89 18.54
CA MET A 354 29.50 -37.29 19.68
C MET A 354 28.00 -37.20 19.41
N LEU A 355 27.60 -36.75 18.22
CA LEU A 355 26.19 -36.61 17.88
C LEU A 355 25.50 -37.97 17.61
N LYS A 356 26.22 -38.95 17.05
CA LYS A 356 25.71 -40.33 16.95
C LYS A 356 25.39 -40.92 18.32
N ASP A 357 26.28 -40.68 19.30
CA ASP A 357 26.13 -41.21 20.64
C ASP A 357 24.99 -40.50 21.40
N GLU A 358 24.92 -39.17 21.38
CA GLU A 358 23.80 -38.37 21.94
C GLU A 358 22.42 -38.78 21.39
N ILE A 359 22.29 -38.97 20.07
CA ILE A 359 21.03 -39.42 19.46
C ILE A 359 20.64 -40.82 19.96
N ARG A 360 21.60 -41.74 20.07
CA ARG A 360 21.35 -43.11 20.54
C ARG A 360 20.91 -43.10 21.99
N ASP A 361 21.59 -42.34 22.84
CA ASP A 361 21.34 -42.30 24.27
C ASP A 361 19.98 -41.63 24.58
N ALA A 362 19.63 -40.57 23.85
CA ALA A 362 18.32 -39.94 23.94
C ALA A 362 17.17 -40.85 23.45
N LEU A 363 17.36 -41.60 22.36
CA LEU A 363 16.37 -42.59 21.91
C LEU A 363 16.22 -43.74 22.92
N ASN A 364 17.34 -44.25 23.46
CA ASN A 364 17.32 -45.27 24.52
C ASN A 364 16.53 -44.78 25.76
N LEU A 365 16.68 -43.51 26.14
CA LEU A 365 15.96 -42.91 27.25
C LEU A 365 14.46 -42.78 26.99
N VAL A 366 14.05 -42.33 25.79
CA VAL A 366 12.64 -42.15 25.43
C VAL A 366 11.91 -43.49 25.19
N PHE A 367 12.62 -44.50 24.66
CA PHE A 367 12.03 -45.80 24.28
C PHE A 367 12.45 -46.96 25.21
N ASN A 368 12.97 -46.66 26.41
CA ASN A 368 13.39 -47.65 27.42
C ASN A 368 14.36 -48.74 26.88
N GLY A 369 15.26 -48.37 25.97
CA GLY A 369 16.24 -49.25 25.34
C GLY A 369 15.77 -50.04 24.11
N ASP A 370 14.49 -49.99 23.74
CA ASP A 370 13.97 -50.62 22.51
C ASP A 370 14.13 -49.67 21.31
N ILE A 371 15.34 -49.63 20.74
CA ILE A 371 15.65 -48.77 19.58
C ILE A 371 15.84 -49.51 18.25
N GLU A 372 16.04 -50.84 18.29
CA GLU A 372 16.29 -51.64 17.09
C GLU A 372 15.01 -52.25 16.49
N THR A 373 13.95 -52.46 17.29
CA THR A 373 12.67 -53.02 16.79
C THR A 373 11.64 -51.93 16.46
N LYS A 374 11.79 -50.74 17.06
CA LYS A 374 10.94 -49.57 16.81
C LYS A 374 11.15 -49.02 15.41
N ARG A 375 10.06 -48.45 14.88
CA ARG A 375 10.05 -47.68 13.63
C ARG A 375 9.85 -46.21 13.93
N TYR A 376 10.55 -45.37 13.18
CA TYR A 376 10.56 -43.92 13.37
C TYR A 376 10.04 -43.18 12.15
N ALA A 377 9.37 -42.05 12.39
CA ALA A 377 9.26 -40.97 11.43
C ALA A 377 10.38 -39.95 11.71
N VAL A 378 11.22 -39.69 10.72
CA VAL A 378 12.31 -38.71 10.78
C VAL A 378 11.91 -37.52 9.92
N ARG A 379 11.52 -36.42 10.57
CA ARG A 379 10.91 -35.23 9.94
C ARG A 379 11.86 -34.03 9.97
N SER A 380 12.03 -33.39 8.83
CA SER A 380 12.63 -32.07 8.69
C SER A 380 11.88 -31.02 9.51
N SER A 381 12.60 -30.18 10.27
CA SER A 381 12.02 -29.05 11.02
C SER A 381 12.93 -27.83 10.92
N CYS A 382 12.71 -27.00 9.90
CA CYS A 382 13.53 -25.81 9.67
C CYS A 382 13.02 -24.61 10.48
N THR A 383 13.90 -23.66 10.82
CA THR A 383 13.47 -22.37 11.38
C THR A 383 12.84 -21.51 10.30
N GLY A 384 11.70 -20.88 10.59
CA GLY A 384 10.91 -20.08 9.66
C GLY A 384 10.11 -20.91 8.65
N GLU A 385 9.92 -22.21 8.87
CA GLU A 385 9.31 -23.11 7.87
C GLU A 385 7.78 -22.95 7.75
N ASP A 386 7.10 -22.80 8.88
CA ASP A 386 5.64 -22.74 9.01
C ASP A 386 5.27 -21.50 9.85
N THR A 387 5.23 -20.33 9.21
CA THR A 387 4.75 -19.07 9.82
C THR A 387 3.33 -18.75 9.35
N SER A 388 2.69 -17.74 9.92
CA SER A 388 1.40 -17.22 9.48
C SER A 388 1.38 -16.74 8.02
N GLU A 389 2.54 -16.47 7.42
CA GLU A 389 2.70 -15.85 6.10
C GLU A 389 3.44 -16.73 5.08
N MET A 390 4.03 -17.84 5.52
CA MET A 390 4.80 -18.78 4.69
C MET A 390 4.64 -20.21 5.23
N SER A 391 4.19 -21.15 4.40
CA SER A 391 4.20 -22.59 4.73
C SER A 391 4.99 -23.35 3.68
N ALA A 392 6.10 -23.97 4.10
CA ALA A 392 6.93 -24.82 3.24
C ALA A 392 6.35 -26.24 3.07
N ALA A 393 5.02 -26.36 2.99
CA ALA A 393 4.30 -27.60 2.75
C ALA A 393 4.89 -28.37 1.57
N GLY A 394 5.28 -29.63 1.81
CA GLY A 394 5.88 -30.52 0.81
C GLY A 394 7.27 -30.11 0.28
N GLN A 395 7.91 -29.05 0.81
CA GLN A 395 9.21 -28.59 0.31
C GLN A 395 10.41 -29.35 0.91
N LEU A 396 10.26 -29.88 2.12
CA LEU A 396 11.31 -30.61 2.85
C LEU A 396 10.97 -32.10 3.00
N GLU A 397 11.98 -32.96 2.98
CA GLU A 397 11.80 -34.42 3.00
C GLU A 397 11.42 -34.91 4.42
N THR A 398 10.59 -35.96 4.46
CA THR A 398 10.25 -36.72 5.67
C THR A 398 10.40 -38.21 5.36
N PHE A 399 11.03 -38.96 6.25
CA PHE A 399 11.26 -40.40 6.10
C PHE A 399 10.39 -41.18 7.08
N LEU A 400 9.49 -42.02 6.57
CA LEU A 400 8.55 -42.80 7.36
C LEU A 400 9.00 -44.26 7.48
N GLY A 401 8.70 -44.90 8.61
CA GLY A 401 8.98 -46.32 8.84
C GLY A 401 10.48 -46.67 8.92
N VAL A 402 11.34 -45.73 9.31
CA VAL A 402 12.79 -45.92 9.46
C VAL A 402 13.06 -46.93 10.57
N LEU A 403 13.87 -47.97 10.31
CA LEU A 403 14.15 -49.09 11.21
C LEU A 403 15.66 -49.21 11.46
N GLY A 404 16.05 -49.32 12.74
CA GLY A 404 17.45 -49.43 13.17
C GLY A 404 18.22 -48.11 13.23
N ILE A 405 19.17 -48.02 14.16
CA ILE A 405 19.83 -46.76 14.53
C ILE A 405 20.69 -46.14 13.40
N ASP A 406 21.34 -46.96 12.56
CA ASP A 406 22.14 -46.44 11.44
C ASP A 406 21.28 -45.83 10.34
N ALA A 407 20.09 -46.39 10.09
CA ALA A 407 19.13 -45.79 9.15
C ALA A 407 18.58 -44.44 9.66
N VAL A 408 18.46 -44.27 10.99
CA VAL A 408 18.13 -42.97 11.61
C VAL A 408 19.24 -41.94 11.37
N TYR A 409 20.52 -42.31 11.53
CA TYR A 409 21.62 -41.38 11.24
C TYR A 409 21.64 -40.93 9.77
N ASP A 410 21.42 -41.86 8.83
CA ASP A 410 21.33 -41.54 7.40
C ASP A 410 20.11 -40.67 7.08
N ALA A 411 18.97 -40.91 7.73
CA ALA A 411 17.77 -40.10 7.58
C ALA A 411 17.96 -38.67 8.10
N VAL A 412 18.68 -38.47 9.22
CA VAL A 412 19.03 -37.14 9.74
C VAL A 412 19.86 -36.35 8.72
N ILE A 413 20.89 -36.96 8.13
CA ILE A 413 21.72 -36.32 7.08
C ILE A 413 20.86 -35.98 5.85
N LYS A 414 19.95 -36.88 5.43
CA LYS A 414 19.04 -36.62 4.30
C LYS A 414 18.06 -35.48 4.58
N CYS A 415 17.48 -35.40 5.79
CA CYS A 415 16.65 -34.27 6.21
C CYS A 415 17.41 -32.95 6.09
N TRP A 416 18.65 -32.87 6.59
CA TRP A 416 19.48 -31.67 6.42
C TRP A 416 19.86 -31.38 4.97
N ALA A 417 20.06 -32.39 4.13
CA ALA A 417 20.29 -32.19 2.71
C ALA A 417 19.04 -31.69 1.97
N SER A 418 17.83 -32.09 2.40
CA SER A 418 16.57 -31.75 1.73
C SER A 418 16.25 -30.26 1.71
N GLN A 419 16.81 -29.48 2.64
CA GLN A 419 16.67 -28.01 2.65
C GLN A 419 17.33 -27.32 1.45
N PHE A 420 18.13 -28.07 0.69
CA PHE A 420 18.84 -27.65 -0.51
C PHE A 420 18.29 -28.35 -1.77
N SER A 421 17.13 -29.03 -1.71
CA SER A 421 16.45 -29.56 -2.89
C SER A 421 16.08 -28.42 -3.86
N PRO A 422 15.87 -28.70 -5.17
CA PRO A 422 15.58 -27.64 -6.14
C PRO A 422 14.32 -26.85 -5.75
N ALA A 423 13.29 -27.55 -5.27
CA ALA A 423 12.06 -26.96 -4.76
C ALA A 423 12.30 -26.09 -3.51
N ALA A 424 12.95 -26.63 -2.47
CA ALA A 424 13.24 -25.88 -1.24
C ALA A 424 14.11 -24.65 -1.48
N LEU A 425 15.11 -24.75 -2.37
CA LEU A 425 16.03 -23.67 -2.69
C LEU A 425 15.31 -22.55 -3.48
N GLN A 426 14.48 -22.90 -4.47
CA GLN A 426 13.66 -21.94 -5.20
C GLN A 426 12.61 -21.28 -4.29
N TYR A 427 11.97 -22.05 -3.40
CA TYR A 427 11.02 -21.55 -2.41
C TYR A 427 11.67 -20.51 -1.49
N LYS A 428 12.83 -20.82 -0.89
CA LYS A 428 13.60 -19.88 -0.07
C LYS A 428 14.00 -18.62 -0.84
N ARG A 429 14.49 -18.75 -2.08
CA ARG A 429 14.83 -17.59 -2.94
C ARG A 429 13.63 -16.68 -3.18
N ARG A 430 12.47 -17.26 -3.54
CA ARG A 430 11.21 -16.52 -3.80
C ARG A 430 10.79 -15.63 -2.62
N TYR A 431 11.01 -16.10 -1.39
CA TYR A 431 10.68 -15.38 -0.17
C TYR A 431 11.87 -14.70 0.52
N GLY A 432 13.02 -14.54 -0.17
CA GLY A 432 14.20 -13.84 0.37
C GLY A 432 14.77 -14.47 1.65
N GLN A 433 14.56 -15.78 1.84
CA GLN A 433 14.99 -16.52 3.02
C GLN A 433 16.45 -16.96 2.92
N LEU A 434 17.06 -17.28 4.06
CA LEU A 434 18.41 -17.83 4.09
C LEU A 434 18.44 -19.20 3.40
N LEU A 435 19.29 -19.35 2.38
CA LEU A 435 19.41 -20.60 1.62
C LEU A 435 19.90 -21.76 2.50
N ASN A 436 20.88 -21.49 3.36
CA ASN A 436 21.24 -22.32 4.50
C ASN A 436 20.58 -21.73 5.76
N ALA A 437 19.53 -22.39 6.25
CA ALA A 437 18.82 -21.99 7.46
C ALA A 437 19.09 -23.01 8.58
N PRO A 438 19.11 -22.56 9.86
CA PRO A 438 19.17 -23.49 11.00
C PRO A 438 18.05 -24.51 10.92
N MET A 439 18.40 -25.78 11.12
CA MET A 439 17.47 -26.88 10.87
C MET A 439 17.61 -27.98 11.92
N ALA A 440 16.52 -28.22 12.64
CA ALA A 440 16.35 -29.36 13.50
C ALA A 440 15.79 -30.56 12.73
N VAL A 441 15.89 -31.75 13.33
CA VAL A 441 15.25 -32.98 12.84
C VAL A 441 14.49 -33.62 13.99
N VAL A 442 13.19 -33.83 13.79
CA VAL A 442 12.33 -34.54 14.75
C VAL A 442 12.40 -36.03 14.45
N ILE A 443 12.68 -36.84 15.47
CA ILE A 443 12.65 -38.31 15.39
C ILE A 443 11.56 -38.78 16.36
N MET A 444 10.45 -39.28 15.82
CA MET A 444 9.26 -39.66 16.58
C MET A 444 8.81 -41.09 16.27
N GLU A 445 8.11 -41.72 17.21
CA GLU A 445 7.53 -43.05 17.02
C GLU A 445 6.57 -43.06 15.83
N MET A 446 6.73 -44.05 14.95
CA MET A 446 5.84 -44.23 13.81
C MET A 446 4.51 -44.84 14.25
N VAL A 447 3.41 -44.11 14.08
CA VAL A 447 2.06 -44.59 14.42
C VAL A 447 1.58 -45.58 13.34
N PRO A 448 1.23 -46.84 13.68
CA PRO A 448 0.53 -47.74 12.78
C PRO A 448 -0.94 -47.30 12.72
N SER A 449 -1.30 -46.50 11.72
CA SER A 449 -2.64 -45.94 11.60
C SER A 449 -3.57 -46.79 10.74
N ASP A 450 -4.79 -46.97 11.23
CA ASP A 450 -5.90 -47.60 10.50
C ASP A 450 -6.47 -46.63 9.45
N ALA A 451 -6.56 -45.35 9.83
CA ALA A 451 -6.88 -44.22 8.97
C ALA A 451 -6.11 -42.97 9.40
N ALA A 452 -5.84 -42.06 8.48
CA ALA A 452 -5.12 -40.82 8.71
C ALA A 452 -5.53 -39.75 7.69
N GLY A 453 -5.21 -38.49 7.98
CA GLY A 453 -5.53 -37.38 7.08
C GLY A 453 -5.24 -36.01 7.65
N VAL A 454 -5.93 -35.00 7.10
CA VAL A 454 -5.74 -33.58 7.41
C VAL A 454 -7.08 -32.97 7.82
N LEU A 455 -7.06 -32.12 8.84
CA LEU A 455 -8.20 -31.36 9.33
C LEU A 455 -7.91 -29.86 9.23
N PHE A 456 -8.82 -29.09 8.64
CA PHE A 456 -8.85 -27.64 8.68
C PHE A 456 -9.93 -27.18 9.64
N THR A 457 -9.60 -26.32 10.61
CA THR A 457 -10.56 -25.89 11.66
C THR A 457 -11.63 -24.90 11.15
N CYS A 458 -11.40 -24.33 9.96
CA CYS A 458 -12.34 -23.58 9.14
C CYS A 458 -12.47 -24.22 7.75
N ASP A 459 -13.44 -23.80 6.92
CA ASP A 459 -13.44 -24.12 5.49
C ASP A 459 -12.25 -23.43 4.80
N PRO A 460 -11.30 -24.16 4.17
CA PRO A 460 -10.15 -23.54 3.50
C PRO A 460 -10.50 -22.77 2.23
N ARG A 461 -11.72 -22.89 1.68
CA ARG A 461 -12.20 -22.12 0.51
C ARG A 461 -12.81 -20.78 0.89
N SER A 462 -13.88 -20.77 1.69
CA SER A 462 -14.58 -19.54 2.10
C SER A 462 -13.95 -18.84 3.29
N GLY A 463 -13.19 -19.57 4.11
CA GLY A 463 -12.72 -19.12 5.41
C GLY A 463 -13.75 -19.24 6.54
N ASP A 464 -14.91 -19.89 6.34
CA ASP A 464 -15.95 -20.03 7.36
C ASP A 464 -15.42 -20.78 8.61
N PRO A 465 -15.27 -20.12 9.77
CA PRO A 465 -14.77 -20.75 11.00
C PRO A 465 -15.84 -21.60 11.70
N SER A 466 -17.08 -21.64 11.18
CA SER A 466 -18.14 -22.53 11.65
C SER A 466 -18.16 -23.89 10.97
N VAL A 467 -17.33 -24.12 9.94
CA VAL A 467 -17.20 -25.44 9.28
C VAL A 467 -15.79 -25.97 9.48
N THR A 468 -15.66 -27.15 10.08
CA THR A 468 -14.40 -27.90 10.12
C THR A 468 -14.40 -28.90 8.97
N CYS A 469 -13.39 -28.83 8.09
CA CYS A 469 -13.23 -29.71 6.95
C CYS A 469 -12.20 -30.80 7.26
N ILE A 470 -12.58 -32.07 7.15
CA ILE A 470 -11.73 -33.22 7.46
C ILE A 470 -11.56 -34.05 6.18
N THR A 471 -10.31 -34.28 5.78
CA THR A 471 -9.95 -35.23 4.74
C THR A 471 -9.41 -36.52 5.36
N SER A 472 -9.75 -37.68 4.83
CA SER A 472 -9.31 -38.97 5.39
C SER A 472 -9.12 -40.08 4.35
N ASN A 473 -8.13 -40.92 4.58
CA ASN A 473 -7.93 -42.19 3.88
C ASN A 473 -7.46 -43.29 4.83
N TYR A 474 -7.58 -44.55 4.42
CA TYR A 474 -7.04 -45.69 5.15
C TYR A 474 -5.50 -45.73 5.16
N GLY A 475 -4.93 -46.32 6.21
CA GLY A 475 -3.48 -46.47 6.36
C GLY A 475 -2.78 -45.17 6.77
N LEU A 476 -1.58 -44.95 6.22
CA LEU A 476 -0.72 -43.81 6.54
C LEU A 476 -1.12 -42.53 5.78
N GLY A 477 -1.04 -41.39 6.47
CA GLY A 477 -1.44 -40.07 5.97
C GLY A 477 -0.65 -39.54 4.78
N GLU A 478 0.48 -40.18 4.44
CA GLU A 478 1.27 -39.91 3.23
C GLU A 478 0.39 -39.87 1.97
N SER A 479 -0.61 -40.76 1.87
CA SER A 479 -1.57 -40.82 0.76
C SER A 479 -2.41 -39.56 0.58
N VAL A 480 -2.80 -38.90 1.67
CA VAL A 480 -3.64 -37.69 1.67
C VAL A 480 -2.77 -36.45 1.44
N VAL A 481 -1.65 -36.33 2.16
CA VAL A 481 -0.76 -35.16 2.09
C VAL A 481 -0.10 -35.00 0.71
N THR A 482 0.11 -36.10 -0.02
CA THR A 482 0.67 -36.09 -1.38
C THR A 482 -0.38 -36.00 -2.49
N GLY A 483 -1.68 -36.14 -2.18
CA GLY A 483 -2.75 -36.15 -3.17
C GLY A 483 -2.73 -37.36 -4.13
N LEU A 484 -2.07 -38.46 -3.76
CA LEU A 484 -1.94 -39.66 -4.61
C LEU A 484 -3.27 -40.41 -4.84
N VAL A 485 -4.27 -40.17 -4.00
CA VAL A 485 -5.61 -40.77 -4.08
C VAL A 485 -6.67 -39.75 -3.70
N GLU A 486 -7.87 -39.92 -4.24
CA GLU A 486 -9.05 -39.19 -3.82
C GLU A 486 -9.52 -39.70 -2.45
N SER A 487 -9.27 -38.89 -1.42
CA SER A 487 -9.67 -39.12 -0.02
C SER A 487 -11.14 -38.79 0.21
N ASP A 488 -11.71 -39.29 1.30
CA ASP A 488 -12.99 -38.79 1.80
C ASP A 488 -12.86 -37.32 2.21
N THR A 489 -13.94 -36.56 2.09
CA THR A 489 -14.07 -35.18 2.60
C THR A 489 -15.33 -35.08 3.43
N ILE A 490 -15.18 -34.61 4.67
CA ILE A 490 -16.22 -34.59 5.70
C ILE A 490 -16.32 -33.18 6.26
N SER A 491 -17.53 -32.61 6.25
CA SER A 491 -17.82 -31.29 6.80
C SER A 491 -18.54 -31.43 8.13
N VAL A 492 -17.99 -30.81 9.18
CA VAL A 492 -18.59 -30.75 10.52
C VAL A 492 -18.89 -29.30 10.87
N ARG A 493 -20.16 -28.97 11.06
CA ARG A 493 -20.59 -27.63 11.46
C ARG A 493 -20.52 -27.46 12.98
N LYS A 494 -19.96 -26.33 13.42
CA LYS A 494 -19.79 -25.87 14.81
C LYS A 494 -20.74 -24.69 15.04
N ASP A 495 -21.74 -24.86 15.90
CA ASP A 495 -22.68 -23.78 16.24
C ASP A 495 -22.08 -22.77 17.24
N ILE A 496 -22.84 -21.70 17.52
CA ILE A 496 -22.42 -20.63 18.44
C ILE A 496 -22.24 -21.08 19.91
N HIS A 497 -22.75 -22.25 20.27
CA HIS A 497 -22.60 -22.87 21.59
C HIS A 497 -21.47 -23.93 21.59
N GLY A 498 -20.73 -24.06 20.48
CA GLY A 498 -19.67 -25.06 20.32
C GLY A 498 -20.19 -26.48 20.10
N LYS A 499 -21.49 -26.68 19.86
CA LYS A 499 -22.04 -27.99 19.50
C LYS A 499 -21.63 -28.31 18.06
N MET A 500 -21.13 -29.53 17.87
CA MET A 500 -20.69 -30.03 16.58
C MET A 500 -21.72 -31.00 16.00
N THR A 501 -22.03 -30.84 14.72
CA THR A 501 -22.95 -31.69 13.95
C THR A 501 -22.34 -32.01 12.60
N LEU A 502 -22.45 -33.27 12.18
CA LEU A 502 -22.09 -33.66 10.82
C LEU A 502 -22.98 -32.92 9.82
N GLU A 503 -22.38 -32.32 8.79
CA GLU A 503 -23.09 -31.55 7.76
C GLU A 503 -23.10 -32.29 6.42
N ASP A 504 -21.94 -32.77 5.96
CA ASP A 504 -21.80 -33.49 4.70
C ASP A 504 -20.65 -34.53 4.76
N VAL A 505 -20.75 -35.57 3.93
CA VAL A 505 -19.74 -36.62 3.76
C VAL A 505 -19.67 -37.01 2.28
N VAL A 506 -18.61 -36.57 1.62
CA VAL A 506 -18.26 -36.98 0.25
C VAL A 506 -17.23 -38.10 0.33
N THR A 507 -17.59 -39.32 -0.08
CA THR A 507 -16.65 -40.45 -0.09
C THR A 507 -15.77 -40.45 -1.34
N GLY A 508 -14.46 -40.52 -1.14
CA GLY A 508 -13.48 -40.57 -2.24
C GLY A 508 -13.29 -41.97 -2.79
N THR A 509 -12.77 -42.10 -4.01
CA THR A 509 -12.52 -43.40 -4.65
C THR A 509 -11.45 -44.26 -3.98
N LYS A 510 -10.58 -43.70 -3.12
CA LYS A 510 -9.66 -44.42 -2.21
C LYS A 510 -8.97 -45.66 -2.83
N GLY A 511 -8.49 -45.56 -4.07
CA GLY A 511 -7.99 -46.72 -4.82
C GLY A 511 -6.77 -47.45 -4.22
N SER A 512 -6.05 -46.82 -3.27
CA SER A 512 -4.97 -47.45 -2.52
C SER A 512 -4.77 -46.85 -1.12
N LYS A 513 -4.14 -47.62 -0.23
CA LYS A 513 -3.63 -47.19 1.08
C LYS A 513 -2.13 -47.39 1.18
N ILE A 514 -1.46 -46.52 1.93
CA ILE A 514 -0.03 -46.67 2.27
C ILE A 514 0.09 -47.41 3.60
N VAL A 515 0.96 -48.42 3.66
CA VAL A 515 1.25 -49.20 4.87
C VAL A 515 2.76 -49.32 5.10
N MET A 516 3.18 -49.65 6.32
CA MET A 516 4.59 -49.93 6.61
C MET A 516 5.05 -51.27 6.01
N ASN A 517 6.34 -51.35 5.67
CA ASN A 517 6.98 -52.62 5.32
C ASN A 517 7.28 -53.45 6.57
N ALA A 518 6.92 -54.74 6.53
CA ALA A 518 7.06 -55.66 7.65
C ALA A 518 8.52 -55.95 8.03
N ASP A 519 9.41 -56.10 7.04
CA ASP A 519 10.75 -56.66 7.27
C ASP A 519 11.92 -55.75 6.85
N ALA A 520 11.69 -54.76 5.97
CA ALA A 520 12.74 -53.98 5.31
C ALA A 520 12.80 -52.48 5.69
N GLY A 521 11.90 -52.01 6.55
CA GLY A 521 11.70 -50.57 6.79
C GLY A 521 11.04 -49.83 5.62
N GLY A 522 10.64 -48.58 5.84
CA GLY A 522 9.92 -47.76 4.86
C GLY A 522 8.43 -48.09 4.72
N THR A 523 7.81 -47.53 3.68
CA THR A 523 6.38 -47.66 3.35
C THR A 523 6.17 -48.34 1.99
N ARG A 524 4.93 -48.78 1.71
CA ARG A 524 4.49 -49.30 0.40
C ARG A 524 3.00 -49.01 0.16
N ALA A 525 2.61 -48.86 -1.10
CA ALA A 525 1.21 -48.79 -1.51
C ALA A 525 0.57 -50.19 -1.61
N VAL A 526 -0.73 -50.24 -1.31
CA VAL A 526 -1.59 -51.43 -1.41
C VAL A 526 -2.94 -51.02 -1.99
N ASN A 527 -3.35 -51.64 -3.09
CA ASN A 527 -4.62 -51.34 -3.74
C ASN A 527 -5.82 -51.78 -2.87
N LEU A 528 -6.92 -51.04 -2.97
CA LEU A 528 -8.17 -51.31 -2.26
C LEU A 528 -9.28 -51.69 -3.26
N GLU A 529 -9.59 -52.99 -3.37
CA GLU A 529 -10.58 -53.50 -4.33
C GLU A 529 -12.04 -53.42 -3.83
N SER A 530 -12.27 -53.52 -2.52
CA SER A 530 -13.62 -53.60 -1.93
C SER A 530 -13.88 -52.62 -0.77
N GLU A 531 -12.87 -52.28 0.04
CA GLU A 531 -12.99 -51.37 1.20
C GLU A 531 -13.26 -49.91 0.80
N ALA A 532 -13.06 -49.54 -0.47
CA ALA A 532 -13.03 -48.15 -0.92
C ALA A 532 -14.39 -47.41 -0.95
N LYS A 533 -15.52 -48.10 -0.78
CA LYS A 533 -16.87 -47.51 -0.94
C LYS A 533 -17.42 -46.82 0.30
N GLU A 534 -16.94 -47.18 1.48
CA GLU A 534 -17.37 -46.56 2.74
C GLU A 534 -16.43 -45.40 3.12
N CYS A 535 -16.85 -44.58 4.08
CA CYS A 535 -15.97 -43.56 4.64
C CYS A 535 -14.91 -44.21 5.53
N SER A 536 -13.66 -43.75 5.40
CA SER A 536 -12.51 -44.28 6.15
C SER A 536 -12.54 -44.00 7.65
N ILE A 537 -13.42 -43.10 8.11
CA ILE A 537 -13.71 -42.85 9.52
C ILE A 537 -15.22 -42.79 9.79
N SER A 538 -15.62 -43.19 11.01
CA SER A 538 -17.00 -43.06 11.48
C SER A 538 -17.36 -41.62 11.86
N GLU A 539 -18.66 -41.30 11.86
CA GLU A 539 -19.19 -40.01 12.35
C GLU A 539 -18.68 -39.66 13.76
N VAL A 540 -18.63 -40.64 14.67
CA VAL A 540 -18.12 -40.45 16.04
C VAL A 540 -16.63 -40.07 16.03
N GLN A 541 -15.83 -40.62 15.11
CA GLN A 541 -14.42 -40.22 14.95
C GLN A 541 -14.32 -38.82 14.32
N ALA A 542 -15.14 -38.48 13.32
CA ALA A 542 -15.17 -37.16 12.70
C ALA A 542 -15.55 -36.06 13.72
N LEU A 543 -16.59 -36.27 14.54
CA LEU A 543 -16.98 -35.35 15.60
C LEU A 543 -15.91 -35.21 16.69
N ARG A 544 -15.21 -36.31 17.05
CA ARG A 544 -14.06 -36.25 17.97
C ARG A 544 -12.87 -35.48 17.38
N LEU A 545 -12.58 -35.66 16.09
CA LEU A 545 -11.55 -34.93 15.36
C LEU A 545 -11.88 -33.43 15.31
N ALA A 546 -13.12 -33.06 14.98
CA ALA A 546 -13.57 -31.67 15.01
C ALA A 546 -13.43 -31.05 16.41
N LYS A 547 -13.74 -31.80 17.48
CA LYS A 547 -13.49 -31.34 18.86
C LYS A 547 -12.00 -31.09 19.10
N ILE A 548 -11.12 -31.99 18.68
CA ILE A 548 -9.66 -31.82 18.80
C ILE A 548 -9.19 -30.61 18.00
N GLY A 549 -9.68 -30.43 16.78
CA GLY A 549 -9.40 -29.25 15.94
C GLY A 549 -9.77 -27.94 16.65
N SER A 550 -10.96 -27.85 17.22
CA SER A 550 -11.40 -26.66 17.98
C SER A 550 -10.59 -26.42 19.26
N ILE A 551 -10.10 -27.48 19.92
CA ILE A 551 -9.16 -27.34 21.05
C ILE A 551 -7.83 -26.76 20.54
N VAL A 552 -7.25 -27.35 19.49
CA VAL A 552 -5.96 -26.90 18.90
C VAL A 552 -6.06 -25.44 18.42
N GLU A 553 -7.10 -25.08 17.67
CA GLU A 553 -7.45 -23.70 17.28
C GLU A 553 -7.52 -22.76 18.49
N ARG A 554 -8.24 -23.15 19.56
CA ARG A 554 -8.38 -22.32 20.77
C ARG A 554 -7.03 -22.07 21.45
N TYR A 555 -6.17 -23.08 21.55
CA TYR A 555 -4.84 -22.91 22.12
C TYR A 555 -3.98 -22.01 21.23
N PHE A 556 -3.86 -22.29 19.93
CA PHE A 556 -2.99 -21.50 19.05
C PHE A 556 -3.50 -20.07 18.76
N GLY A 557 -4.80 -19.81 18.86
CA GLY A 557 -5.43 -18.48 18.72
C GLY A 557 -5.85 -18.11 17.29
N ASP A 558 -5.71 -19.02 16.33
CA ASP A 558 -5.96 -18.87 14.90
C ASP A 558 -6.40 -20.22 14.28
N CYS A 559 -6.89 -20.18 13.04
CA CYS A 559 -7.36 -21.39 12.36
C CYS A 559 -6.19 -22.27 11.90
N ARG A 560 -6.35 -23.59 12.05
CA ARG A 560 -5.26 -24.57 11.95
C ARG A 560 -5.51 -25.64 10.91
N ASP A 561 -4.45 -25.98 10.20
CA ASP A 561 -4.26 -27.20 9.41
C ASP A 561 -3.56 -28.22 10.33
N VAL A 562 -4.21 -29.37 10.55
CA VAL A 562 -3.83 -30.37 11.55
C VAL A 562 -3.71 -31.74 10.90
N GLU A 563 -2.50 -32.31 10.89
CA GLU A 563 -2.28 -33.70 10.48
C GLU A 563 -2.64 -34.64 11.63
N TRP A 564 -3.40 -35.70 11.35
CA TRP A 564 -3.86 -36.65 12.36
C TRP A 564 -3.80 -38.11 11.88
N ALA A 565 -3.79 -39.02 12.86
CA ALA A 565 -3.84 -40.47 12.65
C ALA A 565 -4.73 -41.15 13.70
N ILE A 566 -5.40 -42.22 13.31
CA ILE A 566 -6.22 -43.06 14.20
C ILE A 566 -5.57 -44.44 14.31
N GLN A 567 -5.46 -44.93 15.55
CA GLN A 567 -5.10 -46.31 15.86
C GLN A 567 -6.12 -46.86 16.87
N GLY A 568 -6.98 -47.76 16.41
CA GLY A 568 -8.16 -48.22 17.14
C GLY A 568 -9.04 -47.06 17.60
N THR A 569 -9.14 -46.86 18.91
CA THR A 569 -9.92 -45.78 19.53
C THR A 569 -9.12 -44.51 19.85
N SER A 570 -7.78 -44.57 19.70
CA SER A 570 -6.86 -43.45 19.97
C SER A 570 -6.70 -42.56 18.75
N ILE A 571 -6.77 -41.24 18.97
CA ILE A 571 -6.47 -40.22 17.96
C ILE A 571 -5.10 -39.62 18.31
N TYR A 572 -4.22 -39.57 17.33
CA TYR A 572 -2.90 -38.95 17.40
C TYR A 572 -2.89 -37.69 16.55
N VAL A 573 -2.37 -36.59 17.09
CA VAL A 573 -2.05 -35.38 16.32
C VAL A 573 -0.56 -35.42 15.97
N LEU A 574 -0.27 -35.25 14.67
CA LEU A 574 1.07 -35.42 14.09
C LEU A 574 1.74 -34.10 13.70
N GLN A 575 0.94 -33.06 13.42
CA GLN A 575 1.39 -31.69 13.18
C GLN A 575 0.20 -30.72 13.34
N ALA A 576 0.47 -29.46 13.67
CA ALA A 576 -0.48 -28.35 13.53
C ALA A 576 0.24 -27.10 13.00
N ARG A 577 -0.30 -26.45 11.96
CA ARG A 577 0.27 -25.25 11.32
C ARG A 577 -0.83 -24.22 10.99
N PRO A 578 -0.52 -22.92 10.92
CA PRO A 578 -1.53 -21.89 10.63
C PRO A 578 -1.99 -21.98 9.16
N ILE A 579 -3.26 -21.64 8.90
CA ILE A 579 -3.80 -21.58 7.54
C ILE A 579 -3.44 -20.22 6.92
N THR A 580 -2.38 -20.17 6.12
CA THR A 580 -1.78 -18.94 5.58
C THR A 580 -2.62 -18.21 4.51
N SER A 581 -3.63 -18.88 3.93
CA SER A 581 -4.50 -18.31 2.89
C SER A 581 -5.58 -17.35 3.43
N LEU A 582 -5.99 -17.50 4.70
CA LEU A 582 -7.12 -16.75 5.27
C LEU A 582 -6.84 -15.25 5.34
N TYR A 583 -5.64 -14.90 5.80
CA TYR A 583 -5.18 -13.52 6.05
C TYR A 583 -4.42 -12.91 4.87
N ALA A 584 -4.61 -13.44 3.66
CA ALA A 584 -4.04 -12.88 2.46
C ALA A 584 -4.76 -11.57 2.07
N ASP A 585 -4.04 -10.43 2.10
CA ASP A 585 -4.47 -9.15 1.50
C ASP A 585 -5.19 -9.40 0.16
N THR A 586 -6.47 -9.02 0.09
CA THR A 586 -7.32 -9.08 -1.11
C THR A 586 -6.81 -8.15 -2.23
N GLU A 587 -7.40 -8.21 -3.43
CA GLU A 587 -7.08 -7.24 -4.49
C GLU A 587 -7.45 -5.82 -4.06
N PHE A 588 -8.64 -5.64 -3.46
CA PHE A 588 -9.08 -4.36 -2.89
C PHE A 588 -8.08 -3.82 -1.87
N GLU A 589 -7.69 -4.63 -0.87
CA GLU A 589 -6.71 -4.22 0.14
C GLU A 589 -5.33 -3.93 -0.46
N THR A 590 -4.92 -4.68 -1.49
CA THR A 590 -3.64 -4.48 -2.18
C THR A 590 -3.62 -3.14 -2.93
N MET A 591 -4.69 -2.82 -3.66
CA MET A 591 -4.84 -1.57 -4.41
C MET A 591 -4.94 -0.36 -3.47
N HIS A 592 -5.72 -0.49 -2.39
CA HIS A 592 -5.93 0.57 -1.41
C HIS A 592 -4.84 0.64 -0.33
N ALA A 593 -3.85 -0.27 -0.30
CA ALA A 593 -2.86 -0.37 0.79
C ALA A 593 -2.12 0.95 1.09
N LEU A 594 -1.88 1.78 0.07
CA LEU A 594 -1.14 3.04 0.15
C LEU A 594 -2.00 4.29 0.02
N ASP A 595 -3.32 4.12 0.09
CA ASP A 595 -4.28 5.23 0.06
C ASP A 595 -4.20 6.07 1.33
N SER A 596 -4.40 7.37 1.16
CA SER A 596 -4.52 8.34 2.23
C SER A 596 -5.95 8.33 2.78
N ALA A 597 -6.10 8.51 4.08
CA ALA A 597 -7.42 8.59 4.71
C ALA A 597 -8.20 9.81 4.18
N GLN A 598 -9.42 9.63 3.71
CA GLN A 598 -10.34 10.74 3.48
C GLN A 598 -10.88 11.22 4.84
N GLN A 599 -11.25 12.50 4.96
CA GLN A 599 -11.81 12.98 6.22
C GLN A 599 -13.34 12.89 6.27
N SER A 600 -14.01 13.00 5.12
CA SER A 600 -15.46 12.81 4.98
C SER A 600 -15.85 12.54 3.52
N GLU A 601 -17.05 12.00 3.32
CA GLU A 601 -17.74 11.91 2.01
C GLU A 601 -17.99 13.28 1.33
N TRP A 602 -17.76 14.40 2.02
CA TRP A 602 -17.99 15.77 1.52
C TRP A 602 -16.73 16.45 0.99
N ASP A 603 -15.57 15.79 1.06
CA ASP A 603 -14.33 16.32 0.53
C ASP A 603 -14.26 16.20 -0.99
N PHE A 604 -13.59 17.16 -1.62
CA PHE A 604 -13.42 17.22 -3.07
C PHE A 604 -11.96 17.01 -3.44
N TYR A 605 -11.72 16.08 -4.35
CA TYR A 605 -10.39 15.70 -4.84
C TYR A 605 -10.28 15.99 -6.34
N THR A 606 -9.08 16.30 -6.83
CA THR A 606 -8.86 16.53 -8.26
C THR A 606 -7.56 15.91 -8.78
N LYS A 607 -7.60 15.43 -10.03
CA LYS A 607 -6.43 15.10 -10.85
C LYS A 607 -6.03 16.24 -11.80
N ALA A 608 -6.68 17.40 -11.80
CA ALA A 608 -6.23 18.56 -12.56
C ALA A 608 -4.84 19.05 -12.09
N ASN A 609 -4.01 19.53 -13.01
CA ASN A 609 -2.59 19.91 -12.82
C ASN A 609 -1.67 18.76 -12.34
N VAL A 610 -2.00 18.04 -11.26
CA VAL A 610 -1.23 16.84 -10.83
C VAL A 610 -1.26 15.75 -11.90
N GLY A 611 -2.40 15.51 -12.54
CA GLY A 611 -2.53 14.57 -13.66
C GLY A 611 -1.82 15.00 -14.94
N GLU A 612 -1.30 16.22 -15.06
CA GLU A 612 -0.36 16.58 -16.14
C GLU A 612 1.06 16.07 -15.86
N VAL A 613 1.42 15.93 -14.57
CA VAL A 613 2.80 15.73 -14.07
C VAL A 613 3.02 14.32 -13.52
N LEU A 614 1.98 13.74 -12.93
CA LEU A 614 1.85 12.40 -12.35
C LEU A 614 0.61 11.76 -12.98
N GLN A 615 0.74 11.43 -14.28
CA GLN A 615 -0.39 10.99 -15.10
C GLN A 615 -1.00 9.69 -14.55
N ARG A 616 -0.13 8.73 -14.18
CA ARG A 616 -0.49 7.35 -13.83
C ARG A 616 -0.13 6.99 -12.38
N GLY A 617 -0.55 5.79 -11.96
CA GLY A 617 -0.15 5.20 -10.68
C GLY A 617 1.37 5.06 -10.58
N MET A 618 1.94 5.38 -9.42
CA MET A 618 3.37 5.25 -9.15
C MET A 618 3.69 3.89 -8.53
N SER A 619 4.91 3.40 -8.70
CA SER A 619 5.41 2.26 -7.92
C SER A 619 5.27 2.53 -6.41
N PRO A 620 4.97 1.52 -5.58
CA PRO A 620 4.94 1.63 -4.12
C PRO A 620 6.15 2.35 -3.50
N LEU A 621 7.35 2.10 -4.04
CA LEU A 621 8.55 2.81 -3.62
C LEU A 621 8.49 4.29 -4.02
N GLY A 622 8.25 4.57 -5.31
CA GLY A 622 8.14 5.92 -5.84
C GLY A 622 7.09 6.78 -5.13
N LEU A 623 5.91 6.21 -4.86
CA LEU A 623 4.84 6.86 -4.09
C LEU A 623 5.28 7.14 -2.65
N SER A 624 5.82 6.13 -1.96
CA SER A 624 6.25 6.30 -0.57
C SER A 624 7.37 7.34 -0.44
N MET A 625 8.28 7.42 -1.41
CA MET A 625 9.29 8.47 -1.47
C MET A 625 8.70 9.84 -1.78
N PHE A 626 7.81 9.94 -2.77
CA PHE A 626 7.18 11.20 -3.15
C PHE A 626 6.44 11.80 -1.96
N LEU A 627 5.59 11.02 -1.28
CA LEU A 627 4.85 11.47 -0.10
C LEU A 627 5.80 11.86 1.05
N ASN A 628 6.76 11.01 1.41
CA ASN A 628 7.70 11.27 2.53
C ASN A 628 8.65 12.46 2.28
N LEU A 629 8.90 12.83 1.02
CA LEU A 629 9.72 13.99 0.66
C LEU A 629 8.89 15.27 0.50
N PHE A 630 7.82 15.19 -0.30
CA PHE A 630 7.05 16.35 -0.75
C PHE A 630 6.09 16.86 0.33
N VAL A 631 5.39 15.97 1.05
CA VAL A 631 4.37 16.37 2.02
C VAL A 631 4.98 17.08 3.24
N PRO A 632 6.06 16.57 3.90
CA PRO A 632 6.67 17.29 5.02
C PRO A 632 7.24 18.65 4.62
N GLU A 633 7.79 18.78 3.40
CA GLU A 633 8.29 20.06 2.90
C GLU A 633 7.17 21.03 2.53
N TRP A 634 6.04 20.55 2.00
CA TRP A 634 4.84 21.37 1.78
C TRP A 634 4.32 21.92 3.11
N MET A 635 4.20 21.06 4.12
CA MET A 635 3.77 21.47 5.46
C MET A 635 4.77 22.44 6.12
N ARG A 636 6.08 22.22 5.96
CA ARG A 636 7.12 23.15 6.42
C ARG A 636 7.03 24.50 5.70
N TYR A 637 6.80 24.48 4.40
CA TYR A 637 6.61 25.67 3.58
C TYR A 637 5.39 26.46 4.05
N VAL A 638 4.22 25.83 4.23
CA VAL A 638 3.04 26.54 4.74
C VAL A 638 3.24 27.04 6.17
N ARG A 639 3.87 26.27 7.06
CA ARG A 639 4.16 26.70 8.44
C ARG A 639 5.06 27.94 8.49
N ARG A 640 6.01 28.11 7.57
CA ARG A 640 6.78 29.36 7.44
C ARG A 640 5.93 30.57 7.02
N LYS A 641 4.71 30.33 6.52
CA LYS A 641 3.79 31.34 5.98
C LYS A 641 2.54 31.59 6.85
N LYS A 642 2.29 30.76 7.87
CA LYS A 642 1.21 30.91 8.86
C LYS A 642 1.79 30.75 10.28
N THR A 643 1.59 31.74 11.15
CA THR A 643 1.99 31.71 12.57
C THR A 643 1.07 30.88 13.47
N GLY A 644 -0.02 30.33 12.94
CA GLY A 644 -0.94 29.44 13.68
C GLY A 644 -0.41 28.01 13.88
N ARG A 645 -0.95 27.31 14.88
CA ARG A 645 -0.67 25.89 15.16
C ARG A 645 -1.32 24.97 14.12
N LEU A 646 -0.71 24.84 12.93
CA LEU A 646 -0.98 23.69 12.06
C LEU A 646 -0.30 22.45 12.69
N PHE A 647 -1.09 21.60 13.33
CA PHE A 647 -0.64 20.30 13.85
C PHE A 647 -0.53 19.26 12.71
N PHE A 648 0.43 18.33 12.85
CA PHE A 648 0.95 17.36 11.86
C PHE A 648 0.11 17.10 10.58
N SER A 649 -0.42 15.89 10.31
CA SER A 649 -0.17 14.56 10.90
C SER A 649 0.85 13.79 10.02
N PRO A 650 1.74 12.93 10.58
CA PRO A 650 2.58 12.07 9.75
C PRO A 650 1.77 10.99 9.01
N TYR A 651 0.52 10.75 9.42
CA TYR A 651 -0.35 9.72 8.84
C TYR A 651 -1.27 10.24 7.73
N PHE A 652 -1.45 11.56 7.61
CA PHE A 652 -2.43 12.16 6.69
C PHE A 652 -1.85 13.35 5.89
N PRO A 653 -1.63 13.19 4.57
CA PRO A 653 -1.09 14.23 3.71
C PRO A 653 -2.16 15.22 3.23
N LYS A 654 -2.54 16.17 4.10
CA LYS A 654 -3.67 17.12 3.92
C LYS A 654 -3.94 17.63 2.49
N ALA A 655 -2.93 18.12 1.78
CA ALA A 655 -3.12 18.76 0.47
C ALA A 655 -2.93 17.84 -0.75
N PHE A 656 -2.29 16.68 -0.55
CA PHE A 656 -1.86 15.78 -1.63
C PHE A 656 -2.13 14.32 -1.25
N PRO A 657 -3.41 13.91 -1.18
CA PRO A 657 -3.77 12.53 -0.88
C PRO A 657 -3.37 11.59 -2.04
N SER A 658 -3.09 10.36 -1.66
CA SER A 658 -2.93 9.22 -2.55
C SER A 658 -4.20 8.36 -2.59
N SER A 659 -4.56 7.84 -3.76
CA SER A 659 -5.50 6.73 -3.88
C SER A 659 -5.16 5.84 -5.06
N HIS A 660 -5.30 4.51 -4.95
CA HIS A 660 -4.98 3.55 -6.02
C HIS A 660 -3.58 3.77 -6.63
N PHE A 661 -2.60 4.03 -5.77
CA PHE A 661 -1.23 4.45 -6.08
C PHE A 661 -1.07 5.74 -6.94
N ASN A 662 -2.16 6.45 -7.22
CA ASN A 662 -2.18 7.76 -7.86
C ASN A 662 -2.10 8.88 -6.80
N ASN A 663 -1.66 10.07 -7.21
CA ASN A 663 -1.68 11.27 -6.37
C ASN A 663 -2.77 12.24 -6.87
N LEU A 664 -3.46 12.89 -5.93
CA LEU A 664 -4.50 13.88 -6.19
C LEU A 664 -4.20 15.19 -5.43
N ILE A 665 -5.01 16.23 -5.64
CA ILE A 665 -5.09 17.41 -4.75
C ILE A 665 -6.40 17.36 -3.99
N ASP A 666 -6.37 17.58 -2.68
CA ASP A 666 -7.55 17.91 -1.87
C ASP A 666 -7.91 19.38 -2.11
N LEU A 667 -9.04 19.65 -2.80
CA LEU A 667 -9.46 21.00 -3.15
C LEU A 667 -9.91 21.82 -1.94
N CYS A 668 -10.49 21.17 -0.94
CA CYS A 668 -11.00 21.81 0.27
C CYS A 668 -9.84 22.42 1.07
N GLU A 669 -8.79 21.62 1.32
CA GLU A 669 -7.54 22.08 1.93
C GLU A 669 -6.78 23.04 1.02
N PHE A 670 -6.63 22.71 -0.27
CA PHE A 670 -5.84 23.50 -1.21
C PHE A 670 -6.40 24.92 -1.38
N PHE A 671 -7.70 25.09 -1.68
CA PHE A 671 -8.27 26.43 -1.77
C PHE A 671 -8.20 27.19 -0.44
N HIS A 672 -8.41 26.53 0.69
CA HIS A 672 -8.27 27.17 2.00
C HIS A 672 -6.84 27.69 2.26
N TYR A 673 -5.80 26.99 1.80
CA TYR A 673 -4.41 27.49 1.91
C TYR A 673 -4.19 28.84 1.17
N PHE A 674 -4.95 29.12 0.11
CA PHE A 674 -4.80 30.33 -0.69
C PHE A 674 -5.92 31.38 -0.51
N SER A 675 -7.10 31.07 0.02
CA SER A 675 -8.02 32.10 0.50
C SER A 675 -8.97 31.60 1.59
N PRO A 676 -8.63 31.87 2.88
CA PRO A 676 -9.51 31.55 4.01
C PRO A 676 -10.89 32.22 4.00
N GLU A 677 -11.02 33.32 3.26
CA GLU A 677 -12.22 34.17 3.22
C GLU A 677 -13.02 34.06 1.90
N GLY A 678 -12.53 33.29 0.91
CA GLY A 678 -13.12 33.23 -0.44
C GLY A 678 -12.60 34.33 -1.39
N GLY A 679 -13.41 34.69 -2.38
CA GLY A 679 -13.18 35.82 -3.31
C GLY A 679 -12.28 35.53 -4.52
N GLU A 680 -11.94 36.58 -5.27
CA GLU A 680 -11.20 36.55 -6.56
C GLU A 680 -9.96 35.63 -6.56
N ALA A 681 -9.25 35.55 -5.42
CA ALA A 681 -8.08 34.70 -5.26
C ALA A 681 -8.36 33.20 -5.47
N ILE A 682 -9.56 32.70 -5.13
CA ILE A 682 -9.94 31.30 -5.42
C ILE A 682 -10.22 31.13 -6.91
N GLU A 683 -10.94 32.07 -7.53
CA GLU A 683 -11.25 32.02 -8.96
C GLU A 683 -9.98 31.92 -9.79
N HIS A 684 -8.97 32.76 -9.50
CA HIS A 684 -7.67 32.71 -10.17
C HIS A 684 -6.92 31.38 -10.01
N ILE A 685 -7.16 30.63 -8.92
CA ILE A 685 -6.57 29.31 -8.71
C ILE A 685 -7.36 28.23 -9.43
N MET A 686 -8.69 28.32 -9.45
CA MET A 686 -9.51 27.48 -10.33
C MET A 686 -9.04 27.63 -11.79
N PHE A 687 -8.85 28.86 -12.26
CA PHE A 687 -8.28 29.12 -13.58
C PHE A 687 -6.85 28.60 -13.76
N SER A 688 -6.02 28.57 -12.71
CA SER A 688 -4.67 28.01 -12.78
C SER A 688 -4.62 26.47 -12.74
N LEU A 689 -5.63 25.80 -12.20
CA LEU A 689 -5.72 24.34 -12.10
C LEU A 689 -6.51 23.73 -13.26
N PHE A 690 -7.69 24.29 -13.55
CA PHE A 690 -8.70 23.75 -14.48
C PHE A 690 -8.80 24.52 -15.80
N GLY A 691 -8.06 25.63 -15.94
CA GLY A 691 -8.21 26.58 -17.06
C GLY A 691 -9.51 27.37 -17.06
N ARG A 692 -10.45 27.08 -16.15
CA ARG A 692 -11.80 27.65 -16.05
C ARG A 692 -12.23 27.87 -14.59
N ARG A 693 -13.27 28.68 -14.37
CA ARG A 693 -13.99 28.77 -13.09
C ARG A 693 -14.83 27.50 -12.92
N LEU A 694 -14.92 27.01 -11.69
CA LEU A 694 -15.89 25.98 -11.32
C LEU A 694 -17.07 26.65 -10.63
N GLU A 695 -18.28 26.36 -11.08
CA GLU A 695 -19.53 26.86 -10.50
C GLU A 695 -20.24 25.73 -9.75
N ASP A 696 -19.58 25.22 -8.70
CA ASP A 696 -20.07 24.15 -7.85
C ASP A 696 -20.32 24.69 -6.43
N LYS A 697 -21.59 24.69 -6.02
CA LYS A 697 -22.02 25.21 -4.71
C LYS A 697 -21.59 24.33 -3.55
N ASP A 698 -21.55 23.01 -3.75
CA ASP A 698 -21.19 22.05 -2.72
C ASP A 698 -19.67 22.11 -2.47
N LEU A 699 -18.88 22.36 -3.52
CA LEU A 699 -17.46 22.67 -3.42
C LEU A 699 -17.21 24.00 -2.69
N GLU A 700 -17.93 25.07 -3.04
CA GLU A 700 -17.84 26.34 -2.31
C GLU A 700 -18.20 26.18 -0.83
N GLU A 701 -19.22 25.40 -0.51
CA GLU A 701 -19.66 25.12 0.85
C GLU A 701 -18.63 24.28 1.63
N ALA A 702 -18.10 23.21 1.04
CA ALA A 702 -17.04 22.39 1.64
C ALA A 702 -15.78 23.23 1.98
N VAL A 703 -15.35 24.10 1.07
CA VAL A 703 -14.22 25.03 1.31
C VAL A 703 -14.51 26.01 2.46
N ARG A 704 -15.75 26.51 2.57
CA ARG A 704 -16.16 27.43 3.65
C ARG A 704 -16.14 26.77 5.04
N PHE A 705 -16.31 25.45 5.14
CA PHE A 705 -16.24 24.72 6.41
C PHE A 705 -14.81 24.48 6.91
N ARG A 706 -13.79 24.46 6.03
CA ARG A 706 -12.36 24.22 6.36
C ARG A 706 -11.62 25.40 7.03
N LYS A 707 -12.31 26.28 7.78
CA LYS A 707 -11.72 27.54 8.28
C LYS A 707 -10.64 27.35 9.35
N TYR A 708 -9.39 27.67 9.01
CA TYR A 708 -8.28 27.89 9.95
C TYR A 708 -8.15 29.37 10.37
N SER A 709 -7.72 29.63 11.61
CA SER A 709 -7.49 30.97 12.14
C SER A 709 -6.10 31.53 11.78
N GLY A 710 -6.04 32.84 11.44
CA GLY A 710 -4.79 33.59 11.26
C GLY A 710 -4.66 34.32 9.91
N LEU A 711 -4.81 35.65 9.92
CA LEU A 711 -4.88 36.49 8.70
C LEU A 711 -3.72 37.50 8.51
N THR A 712 -2.96 37.83 9.56
CA THR A 712 -2.27 39.12 9.65
C THR A 712 -0.92 39.24 8.93
N GLU A 713 -0.16 38.16 8.73
CA GLU A 713 1.24 38.22 8.21
C GLU A 713 1.39 37.99 6.70
N ARG A 714 0.30 37.65 6.00
CA ARG A 714 0.33 37.09 4.64
C ARG A 714 0.96 37.99 3.57
N ARG A 715 0.83 39.31 3.70
CA ARG A 715 1.33 40.28 2.69
C ARG A 715 2.86 40.31 2.60
N PHE A 716 3.56 40.25 3.73
CA PHE A 716 5.03 40.27 3.78
C PHE A 716 5.63 39.01 3.16
N VAL A 717 5.05 37.86 3.46
CA VAL A 717 5.42 36.54 2.92
C VAL A 717 5.26 36.49 1.39
N ASN A 718 4.15 37.02 0.87
CA ASN A 718 3.89 37.08 -0.58
C ASN A 718 4.84 38.06 -1.29
N PHE A 719 5.31 39.11 -0.61
CA PHE A 719 6.38 39.97 -1.10
C PHE A 719 7.70 39.18 -1.16
N GLN A 720 8.15 38.60 -0.05
CA GLN A 720 9.41 37.82 -0.01
C GLN A 720 9.45 36.72 -1.09
N THR A 721 8.35 35.99 -1.28
CA THR A 721 8.27 34.91 -2.27
C THR A 721 8.54 35.42 -3.70
N ARG A 722 7.92 36.54 -4.10
CA ARG A 722 8.11 37.15 -5.44
C ARG A 722 9.57 37.51 -5.73
N TYR A 723 10.30 38.02 -4.73
CA TYR A 723 11.65 38.59 -4.95
C TYR A 723 12.81 37.65 -4.59
N LEU A 724 12.61 36.67 -3.69
CA LEU A 724 13.69 35.81 -3.19
C LEU A 724 13.73 34.41 -3.84
N ALA A 725 12.65 33.92 -4.44
CA ALA A 725 12.59 32.57 -5.04
C ALA A 725 13.74 32.31 -6.03
N GLY A 726 14.05 33.27 -6.91
CA GLY A 726 15.16 33.16 -7.87
C GLY A 726 16.56 33.11 -7.23
N LEU A 727 16.73 33.64 -6.01
CA LEU A 727 17.98 33.50 -5.24
C LEU A 727 18.05 32.13 -4.55
N GLY A 728 16.93 31.65 -4.00
CA GLY A 728 16.79 30.30 -3.46
C GLY A 728 17.13 29.24 -4.51
N LEU A 729 16.54 29.35 -5.70
CA LEU A 729 16.80 28.46 -6.83
C LEU A 729 18.27 28.46 -7.27
N ARG A 730 18.94 29.61 -7.36
CA ARG A 730 20.37 29.69 -7.70
C ARG A 730 21.25 29.00 -6.64
N ARG A 731 20.92 29.14 -5.36
CA ARG A 731 21.62 28.43 -4.27
C ARG A 731 21.38 26.92 -4.35
N ALA A 732 20.16 26.50 -4.63
CA ALA A 732 19.81 25.09 -4.83
C ALA A 732 20.58 24.50 -6.02
N TRP A 733 20.62 25.15 -7.19
CA TRP A 733 21.42 24.70 -8.33
C TRP A 733 22.91 24.58 -8.01
N LYS A 734 23.49 25.55 -7.27
CA LYS A 734 24.91 25.49 -6.88
C LYS A 734 25.23 24.30 -5.97
N LYS A 735 24.32 23.88 -5.08
CA LYS A 735 24.53 22.75 -4.17
C LYS A 735 24.13 21.39 -4.79
N TYR A 736 23.03 21.34 -5.54
CA TYR A 736 22.40 20.08 -5.96
C TYR A 736 22.41 19.82 -7.47
N GLY A 737 22.94 20.71 -8.31
CA GLY A 737 22.95 20.54 -9.77
C GLY A 737 23.69 19.29 -10.26
N ASN A 738 24.65 18.82 -9.47
CA ASN A 738 25.40 17.56 -9.64
C ASN A 738 25.24 16.65 -8.39
N PHE A 739 24.07 16.68 -7.74
CA PHE A 739 23.81 15.86 -6.56
C PHE A 739 23.88 14.36 -6.89
N ALA A 740 24.58 13.61 -6.05
CA ALA A 740 24.64 12.16 -6.09
C ALA A 740 24.64 11.64 -4.64
N ILE A 741 23.96 10.52 -4.42
CA ILE A 741 23.89 9.88 -3.10
C ILE A 741 25.10 8.93 -2.99
N PRO A 742 25.88 8.98 -1.89
CA PRO A 742 27.07 8.15 -1.76
C PRO A 742 26.67 6.70 -1.47
N VAL A 743 26.57 5.90 -2.51
CA VAL A 743 26.48 4.44 -2.47
C VAL A 743 27.56 3.82 -3.38
N ASN A 744 28.13 2.69 -2.97
CA ASN A 744 29.13 1.95 -3.76
C ASN A 744 29.12 0.46 -3.37
N SER A 745 29.65 -0.39 -4.24
CA SER A 745 29.65 -1.86 -4.11
C SER A 745 30.26 -2.42 -2.81
N ASN A 746 31.08 -1.64 -2.09
CA ASN A 746 31.72 -2.09 -0.85
C ASN A 746 30.83 -1.88 0.39
N MET A 747 29.70 -1.17 0.25
CA MET A 747 28.74 -0.94 1.33
C MET A 747 27.77 -2.13 1.44
N SER A 748 27.31 -2.43 2.66
CA SER A 748 26.19 -3.34 2.84
C SER A 748 24.88 -2.70 2.36
N ALA A 749 23.87 -3.50 2.01
CA ALA A 749 22.56 -2.99 1.64
C ALA A 749 21.95 -2.08 2.73
N ARG A 750 22.19 -2.38 4.01
CA ARG A 750 21.79 -1.53 5.15
C ARG A 750 22.47 -0.16 5.10
N GLN A 751 23.80 -0.12 4.92
CA GLN A 751 24.55 1.14 4.80
C GLN A 751 24.11 1.96 3.58
N MET A 752 23.78 1.31 2.46
CA MET A 752 23.21 1.98 1.28
C MET A 752 21.85 2.58 1.59
N LEU A 753 20.97 1.84 2.28
CA LEU A 753 19.66 2.35 2.69
C LEU A 753 19.78 3.52 3.67
N ASP A 754 20.69 3.46 4.64
CA ASP A 754 20.92 4.56 5.58
C ASP A 754 21.48 5.81 4.88
N SER A 755 22.32 5.62 3.85
CA SER A 755 22.80 6.69 2.96
C SER A 755 21.66 7.32 2.15
N ILE A 756 20.77 6.51 1.56
CA ILE A 756 19.56 6.98 0.87
C ILE A 756 18.65 7.75 1.85
N THR A 757 18.38 7.18 3.03
CA THR A 757 17.47 7.73 4.04
C THR A 757 17.96 9.09 4.56
N SER A 758 19.24 9.22 4.88
CA SER A 758 19.83 10.49 5.34
C SER A 758 19.77 11.58 4.25
N ASN A 759 20.00 11.19 2.99
CA ASN A 759 19.95 12.11 1.86
C ASN A 759 18.53 12.58 1.50
N CYS A 760 17.47 11.87 1.93
CA CYS A 760 16.08 12.35 1.81
C CYS A 760 15.88 13.71 2.52
N CYS A 761 16.50 13.91 3.69
CA CYS A 761 16.44 15.17 4.42
C CYS A 761 17.25 16.30 3.74
N ASP A 762 18.30 15.94 3.00
CA ASP A 762 19.18 16.91 2.35
C ASP A 762 18.55 17.57 1.13
N VAL A 763 17.73 16.85 0.34
CA VAL A 763 17.10 17.41 -0.89
C VAL A 763 15.94 18.38 -0.61
N THR A 764 15.55 18.58 0.65
CA THR A 764 14.49 19.50 1.08
C THR A 764 14.64 20.93 0.54
N ALA A 765 15.86 21.41 0.36
CA ALA A 765 16.14 22.72 -0.23
C ALA A 765 15.73 22.82 -1.72
N VAL A 766 15.78 21.72 -2.47
CA VAL A 766 15.33 21.66 -3.87
C VAL A 766 13.80 21.75 -3.94
N LEU A 767 13.10 21.03 -3.05
CA LEU A 767 11.64 21.08 -2.92
C LEU A 767 11.16 22.47 -2.51
N THR A 768 11.78 23.07 -1.49
CA THR A 768 11.50 24.47 -1.10
C THR A 768 11.69 25.43 -2.28
N ALA A 769 12.79 25.32 -3.04
CA ALA A 769 13.04 26.17 -4.20
C ALA A 769 12.01 25.98 -5.32
N HIS A 770 11.49 24.76 -5.51
CA HIS A 770 10.41 24.48 -6.48
C HIS A 770 9.05 25.08 -6.03
N MET A 771 8.71 24.94 -4.74
CA MET A 771 7.49 25.54 -4.17
C MET A 771 7.53 27.08 -4.21
N GLU A 772 8.67 27.69 -3.87
CA GLU A 772 8.88 29.13 -3.97
C GLU A 772 8.79 29.64 -5.42
N SER A 773 9.43 28.94 -6.37
CA SER A 773 9.41 29.33 -7.79
C SER A 773 8.02 29.18 -8.41
N SER A 774 7.31 28.09 -8.08
CA SER A 774 5.93 27.88 -8.53
C SER A 774 4.99 28.94 -7.98
N MET A 775 5.06 29.23 -6.67
CA MET A 775 4.25 30.27 -6.04
C MET A 775 4.56 31.67 -6.57
N ALA A 776 5.85 31.99 -6.81
CA ALA A 776 6.22 33.26 -7.41
C ALA A 776 5.63 33.40 -8.82
N SER A 777 5.62 32.33 -9.62
CA SER A 777 4.97 32.30 -10.93
C SER A 777 3.46 32.53 -10.84
N SER A 778 2.76 31.84 -9.93
CA SER A 778 1.31 32.06 -9.71
C SER A 778 1.01 33.50 -9.27
N LEU A 779 1.81 34.07 -8.36
CA LEU A 779 1.62 35.44 -7.87
C LEU A 779 1.86 36.51 -8.95
N PHE A 780 2.91 36.39 -9.77
CA PHE A 780 3.14 37.34 -10.87
C PHE A 780 2.10 37.21 -11.99
N ASN A 781 1.71 35.98 -12.34
CA ASN A 781 0.66 35.74 -13.32
C ASN A 781 -0.70 36.29 -12.85
N HIS A 782 -1.03 36.14 -11.56
CA HIS A 782 -2.20 36.77 -10.94
C HIS A 782 -2.19 38.30 -11.08
N ASP A 783 -1.07 38.93 -10.70
CA ASP A 783 -0.93 40.39 -10.78
C ASP A 783 -1.03 40.89 -12.25
N LEU A 784 -0.49 40.11 -13.20
CA LEU A 784 -0.60 40.38 -14.63
C LEU A 784 -2.02 40.20 -15.16
N ILE A 785 -2.73 39.14 -14.74
CA ILE A 785 -4.14 38.90 -15.07
C ILE A 785 -5.02 40.06 -14.63
N SER A 786 -4.92 40.46 -13.36
CA SER A 786 -5.68 41.60 -12.80
C SER A 786 -5.42 42.89 -13.59
N ALA A 787 -4.16 43.13 -13.98
CA ALA A 787 -3.79 44.26 -14.83
C ALA A 787 -4.36 44.17 -16.27
N VAL A 788 -4.46 42.98 -16.86
CA VAL A 788 -5.09 42.77 -18.19
C VAL A 788 -6.60 43.02 -18.10
N CYS A 789 -7.32 42.44 -17.13
CA CYS A 789 -8.76 42.65 -16.95
C CYS A 789 -9.08 44.14 -16.74
N SER A 790 -8.31 44.82 -15.89
CA SER A 790 -8.43 46.25 -15.66
C SER A 790 -8.19 47.08 -16.95
N ALA A 791 -7.16 46.74 -17.73
CA ALA A 791 -6.86 47.42 -19.00
C ALA A 791 -7.86 47.13 -20.13
N MET A 792 -8.57 46.01 -20.07
CA MET A 792 -9.61 45.62 -21.03
C MET A 792 -11.03 46.01 -20.58
N HIS A 793 -11.17 46.66 -19.42
CA HIS A 793 -12.46 47.01 -18.80
C HIS A 793 -13.42 45.81 -18.63
N LYS A 794 -12.90 44.65 -18.24
CA LYS A 794 -13.68 43.43 -17.97
C LYS A 794 -13.76 43.11 -16.49
N SER A 795 -14.94 42.72 -16.03
CA SER A 795 -15.19 42.12 -14.71
C SER A 795 -14.66 40.68 -14.65
N ASP A 796 -14.84 39.93 -15.74
CA ASP A 796 -14.67 38.48 -15.76
C ASP A 796 -13.56 38.00 -16.71
N MET A 797 -13.02 36.83 -16.39
CA MET A 797 -11.99 36.13 -17.16
C MET A 797 -12.59 35.43 -18.38
N ASP A 798 -12.53 36.05 -19.56
CA ASP A 798 -13.01 35.46 -20.81
C ASP A 798 -11.89 35.09 -21.81
N TYR A 799 -12.27 34.39 -22.89
CA TYR A 799 -11.37 33.93 -23.95
C TYR A 799 -10.43 35.02 -24.52
N ALA A 800 -10.84 36.29 -24.53
CA ALA A 800 -9.97 37.37 -25.00
C ALA A 800 -8.89 37.72 -23.99
N VAL A 801 -9.18 37.65 -22.68
CA VAL A 801 -8.18 37.81 -21.61
C VAL A 801 -7.13 36.69 -21.67
N TYR A 802 -7.54 35.44 -21.92
CA TYR A 802 -6.60 34.32 -22.12
C TYR A 802 -5.72 34.51 -23.35
N ALA A 803 -6.30 34.89 -24.50
CA ALA A 803 -5.54 35.12 -25.72
C ALA A 803 -4.56 36.30 -25.59
N ALA A 804 -4.91 37.33 -24.80
CA ALA A 804 -4.03 38.43 -24.45
C ALA A 804 -2.87 37.98 -23.55
N LEU A 805 -3.19 37.28 -22.44
CA LEU A 805 -2.20 36.74 -21.52
C LEU A 805 -1.23 35.79 -22.23
N GLY A 806 -1.74 34.77 -22.92
CA GLY A 806 -0.94 33.78 -23.65
C GLY A 806 0.06 34.41 -24.64
N SER A 807 -0.33 35.56 -25.25
CA SER A 807 0.53 36.37 -26.12
C SER A 807 1.63 37.14 -25.37
N LEU A 808 1.35 37.67 -24.17
CA LEU A 808 2.35 38.41 -23.38
C LEU A 808 3.46 37.51 -22.86
N ILE A 809 3.11 36.30 -22.43
CA ILE A 809 4.05 35.30 -21.89
C ILE A 809 4.45 34.23 -22.92
N SER A 810 4.43 34.55 -24.22
CA SER A 810 4.85 33.64 -25.33
C SER A 810 6.34 33.70 -25.68
N SER A 811 7.17 34.37 -24.88
CA SER A 811 8.63 34.45 -25.05
C SER A 811 9.24 34.44 -23.65
N CYS A 812 9.33 33.26 -23.07
CA CYS A 812 9.97 33.02 -21.79
C CYS A 812 11.50 32.94 -21.95
N HIS A 813 12.25 33.27 -20.90
CA HIS A 813 13.71 33.31 -20.96
C HIS A 813 14.30 31.89 -20.99
N ASN A 814 14.46 31.32 -22.19
CA ASN A 814 15.04 30.00 -22.45
C ASN A 814 14.54 28.90 -21.47
N PRO A 815 13.23 28.56 -21.50
CA PRO A 815 12.70 27.46 -20.70
C PRO A 815 13.42 26.14 -21.04
N ILE A 816 13.91 25.43 -20.01
CA ILE A 816 14.72 24.20 -20.18
C ILE A 816 13.96 23.15 -21.00
N SER A 817 12.63 23.11 -20.90
CA SER A 817 11.81 22.17 -21.65
C SER A 817 11.81 22.43 -23.16
N ALA A 818 11.96 23.69 -23.59
CA ALA A 818 12.04 24.06 -25.00
C ALA A 818 13.46 23.90 -25.59
N ASP A 819 14.45 23.52 -24.77
CA ASP A 819 15.79 23.15 -25.23
C ASP A 819 15.83 21.72 -25.78
N VAL A 820 15.00 20.80 -25.24
CA VAL A 820 15.00 19.39 -25.65
C VAL A 820 14.73 19.19 -27.16
N PRO A 821 13.71 19.81 -27.78
CA PRO A 821 13.49 19.68 -29.23
C PRO A 821 14.67 20.24 -30.03
N LYS A 822 15.20 21.40 -29.63
CA LYS A 822 16.34 22.06 -30.31
C LYS A 822 17.60 21.21 -30.26
N ALA A 823 17.85 20.56 -29.11
CA ALA A 823 18.99 19.66 -28.93
C ALA A 823 18.83 18.35 -29.72
N LEU A 824 17.60 17.83 -29.89
CA LEU A 824 17.32 16.67 -30.74
C LEU A 824 17.44 16.99 -32.24
N GLU A 825 16.95 18.15 -32.68
CA GLU A 825 17.18 18.64 -34.05
C GLU A 825 18.68 18.79 -34.33
N HIS A 826 19.42 19.44 -33.42
CA HIS A 826 20.87 19.58 -33.55
C HIS A 826 21.59 18.22 -33.60
N LEU A 827 21.17 17.24 -32.80
CA LEU A 827 21.72 15.90 -32.83
C LEU A 827 21.42 15.17 -34.16
N ALA A 828 20.19 15.28 -34.68
CA ALA A 828 19.85 14.74 -36.00
C ALA A 828 20.68 15.40 -37.13
N ASP A 829 20.90 16.71 -37.05
CA ASP A 829 21.79 17.50 -37.93
C ASP A 829 23.24 16.99 -37.93
N VAL A 830 23.71 16.42 -36.83
CA VAL A 830 25.06 15.84 -36.66
C VAL A 830 25.10 14.40 -37.17
N ILE A 831 24.10 13.58 -36.83
CA ILE A 831 23.95 12.20 -37.33
C ILE A 831 23.94 12.18 -38.87
N ALA A 832 23.17 13.07 -39.50
CA ALA A 832 23.09 13.21 -40.96
C ALA A 832 24.40 13.62 -41.66
N ARG A 833 25.48 13.92 -40.91
CA ARG A 833 26.82 14.22 -41.44
C ARG A 833 27.80 13.05 -41.27
N ASP A 834 27.59 12.21 -40.26
CA ASP A 834 28.47 11.08 -39.96
C ASP A 834 28.00 9.77 -40.64
N VAL A 835 26.72 9.65 -41.00
CA VAL A 835 26.11 8.47 -41.65
C VAL A 835 24.99 8.90 -42.60
N ASP A 836 24.69 8.11 -43.65
CA ASP A 836 23.55 8.37 -44.53
C ASP A 836 22.24 8.33 -43.69
N PRO A 837 21.42 9.39 -43.71
CA PRO A 837 20.12 9.41 -43.03
C PRO A 837 19.25 8.19 -43.29
N LYS A 838 19.28 7.61 -44.50
CA LYS A 838 18.52 6.41 -44.85
C LYS A 838 19.11 5.14 -44.24
N GLU A 839 20.43 5.06 -44.13
CA GLU A 839 21.11 3.94 -43.49
C GLU A 839 20.80 3.93 -41.99
N PHE A 840 20.97 5.07 -41.31
CA PHE A 840 20.65 5.20 -39.88
C PHE A 840 19.17 4.93 -39.58
N ALA A 841 18.26 5.42 -40.42
CA ALA A 841 16.83 5.16 -40.26
C ALA A 841 16.42 3.70 -40.54
N ALA A 842 17.22 2.93 -41.27
CA ALA A 842 16.98 1.52 -41.57
C ALA A 842 17.58 0.55 -40.53
N MET A 843 18.48 1.02 -39.66
CA MET A 843 19.01 0.22 -38.53
C MET A 843 17.89 -0.19 -37.56
N THR A 844 18.04 -1.32 -36.88
CA THR A 844 17.20 -1.58 -35.69
C THR A 844 17.51 -0.56 -34.58
N ALA A 845 16.58 -0.35 -33.66
CA ALA A 845 16.78 0.62 -32.57
C ALA A 845 18.00 0.24 -31.71
N GLU A 846 18.27 -1.05 -31.55
CA GLU A 846 19.41 -1.62 -30.84
C GLU A 846 20.73 -1.35 -31.58
N GLN A 847 20.76 -1.54 -32.90
CA GLN A 847 21.93 -1.24 -33.74
C GLN A 847 22.25 0.26 -33.75
N ALA A 848 21.23 1.12 -33.91
CA ALA A 848 21.40 2.56 -33.88
C ALA A 848 21.82 3.08 -32.49
N LYS A 849 21.31 2.46 -31.41
CA LYS A 849 21.75 2.70 -30.02
C LYS A 849 23.20 2.30 -29.81
N GLU A 850 23.61 1.11 -30.26
CA GLU A 850 25.00 0.65 -30.16
C GLU A 850 25.93 1.56 -30.96
N TRP A 851 25.60 1.91 -32.20
CA TRP A 851 26.37 2.84 -33.02
C TRP A 851 26.52 4.22 -32.36
N LEU A 852 25.44 4.80 -31.82
CA LEU A 852 25.47 6.09 -31.12
C LEU A 852 26.26 6.08 -29.80
N THR A 853 26.52 4.92 -29.19
CA THR A 853 27.25 4.82 -27.92
C THR A 853 28.70 4.34 -28.07
N THR A 854 29.00 3.59 -29.14
CA THR A 854 30.31 2.94 -29.34
C THR A 854 31.16 3.58 -30.43
N SER A 855 30.56 4.25 -31.42
CA SER A 855 31.33 4.93 -32.46
C SER A 855 32.13 6.09 -31.88
N ALA A 856 33.37 6.28 -32.35
CA ALA A 856 34.17 7.48 -32.05
C ALA A 856 33.77 8.68 -32.93
N SER A 857 32.48 8.81 -33.22
CA SER A 857 31.88 9.77 -34.16
C SER A 857 31.56 11.11 -33.49
N SER A 858 31.28 12.15 -34.28
CA SER A 858 30.80 13.42 -33.75
C SER A 858 29.37 13.29 -33.18
N SER A 859 28.59 12.38 -33.74
CA SER A 859 27.25 11.96 -33.32
C SER A 859 27.24 11.34 -31.93
N SER A 860 28.20 10.45 -31.64
CA SER A 860 28.37 9.83 -30.32
C SER A 860 28.71 10.87 -29.24
N ALA A 861 29.64 11.79 -29.54
CA ALA A 861 29.97 12.89 -28.64
C ALA A 861 28.78 13.84 -28.41
N ALA A 862 28.01 14.15 -29.46
CA ALA A 862 26.78 14.95 -29.35
C ALA A 862 25.69 14.23 -28.53
N PHE A 863 25.56 12.91 -28.70
CA PHE A 863 24.60 12.09 -27.98
C PHE A 863 24.90 11.98 -26.48
N GLU A 864 26.17 11.71 -26.08
CA GLU A 864 26.54 11.74 -24.66
C GLU A 864 26.39 13.16 -24.07
N SER A 865 26.64 14.23 -24.84
CA SER A 865 26.37 15.60 -24.40
C SER A 865 24.87 15.84 -24.13
N PHE A 866 23.99 15.31 -24.99
CA PHE A 866 22.55 15.30 -24.77
C PHE A 866 22.19 14.49 -23.51
N LEU A 867 22.68 13.25 -23.36
CA LEU A 867 22.38 12.39 -22.21
C LEU A 867 22.92 12.94 -20.88
N LYS A 868 24.04 13.68 -20.90
CA LYS A 868 24.58 14.39 -19.73
C LYS A 868 23.70 15.58 -19.31
N THR A 869 23.04 16.24 -20.26
CA THR A 869 22.24 17.44 -20.01
C THR A 869 20.79 17.10 -19.67
N HIS A 870 20.18 16.21 -20.46
CA HIS A 870 18.75 15.89 -20.47
C HIS A 870 18.43 14.42 -20.16
N GLY A 871 19.43 13.53 -20.15
CA GLY A 871 19.21 12.08 -19.97
C GLY A 871 18.65 11.66 -18.60
N HIS A 872 18.54 12.58 -17.63
CA HIS A 872 17.86 12.36 -16.35
C HIS A 872 16.33 12.49 -16.44
N ARG A 873 15.78 12.95 -17.57
CA ARG A 873 14.34 13.04 -17.84
C ARG A 873 13.80 11.71 -18.41
N GLY A 874 12.48 11.59 -18.47
CA GLY A 874 11.77 10.42 -18.99
C GLY A 874 10.25 10.62 -18.88
N TYR A 875 9.47 9.59 -19.24
CA TYR A 875 8.03 9.55 -18.96
C TYR A 875 7.79 9.23 -17.48
N ASN A 876 6.76 9.83 -16.86
CA ASN A 876 6.45 9.64 -15.43
C ASN A 876 7.69 9.83 -14.50
N GLU A 877 8.49 10.85 -14.83
CA GLU A 877 9.85 11.13 -14.33
C GLU A 877 10.06 11.17 -12.79
N PHE A 878 8.98 11.29 -12.02
CA PHE A 878 8.99 11.30 -10.55
C PHE A 878 9.11 9.90 -9.92
N ASP A 879 8.70 8.85 -10.62
CA ASP A 879 8.75 7.49 -10.09
C ASP A 879 10.14 6.89 -10.29
N VAL A 880 10.80 6.50 -9.19
CA VAL A 880 12.14 5.89 -9.23
C VAL A 880 12.17 4.52 -9.92
N TYR A 881 11.02 3.88 -10.14
CA TYR A 881 10.90 2.68 -10.98
C TYR A 881 11.07 2.98 -12.47
N GLN A 882 10.55 4.12 -12.95
CA GLN A 882 10.51 4.44 -14.38
C GLN A 882 11.91 4.72 -14.94
N PRO A 883 12.27 4.15 -16.11
CA PRO A 883 13.56 4.39 -16.74
C PRO A 883 13.67 5.82 -17.25
N THR A 884 14.85 6.42 -17.10
CA THR A 884 15.18 7.70 -17.74
C THR A 884 15.76 7.46 -19.13
N TRP A 885 15.79 8.50 -19.96
CA TRP A 885 16.40 8.47 -21.30
C TRP A 885 17.87 8.03 -21.31
N ARG A 886 18.60 8.18 -20.20
CA ARG A 886 19.97 7.65 -20.05
C ARG A 886 20.01 6.16 -19.68
N MET A 887 19.00 5.66 -18.97
CA MET A 887 18.88 4.24 -18.60
C MET A 887 18.36 3.41 -19.77
N ASP A 888 17.32 3.90 -20.46
CA ASP A 888 16.93 3.39 -21.77
C ASP A 888 16.79 4.51 -22.82
N PRO A 889 17.82 4.68 -23.69
CA PRO A 889 17.75 5.62 -24.80
C PRO A 889 16.90 5.13 -25.99
N GLY A 890 16.33 3.91 -25.99
CA GLY A 890 15.65 3.34 -27.16
C GLY A 890 14.55 4.23 -27.75
N ILE A 891 13.79 4.93 -26.89
CA ILE A 891 12.76 5.90 -27.29
C ILE A 891 13.37 7.10 -28.02
N LEU A 892 14.52 7.62 -27.56
CA LEU A 892 15.21 8.73 -28.24
C LEU A 892 15.77 8.30 -29.58
N VAL A 893 16.34 7.10 -29.67
CA VAL A 893 16.89 6.56 -30.92
C VAL A 893 15.81 6.47 -32.00
N LYS A 894 14.63 5.90 -31.68
CA LYS A 894 13.50 5.85 -32.62
C LYS A 894 13.07 7.25 -33.11
N ASN A 895 13.04 8.24 -32.22
CA ASN A 895 12.75 9.64 -32.60
C ASN A 895 13.82 10.21 -33.54
N LEU A 896 15.10 9.97 -33.25
CA LEU A 896 16.22 10.44 -34.09
C LEU A 896 16.21 9.79 -35.48
N GLN A 897 15.82 8.52 -35.59
CA GLN A 897 15.67 7.83 -36.88
C GLN A 897 14.60 8.47 -37.79
N VAL A 898 13.51 9.00 -37.21
CA VAL A 898 12.51 9.76 -37.98
C VAL A 898 13.01 11.18 -38.32
N LEU A 899 13.75 11.80 -37.41
CA LEU A 899 14.26 13.17 -37.58
C LEU A 899 15.39 13.29 -38.60
N VAL A 900 16.34 12.35 -38.62
CA VAL A 900 17.52 12.40 -39.50
C VAL A 900 17.13 12.49 -40.98
N LEU A 901 16.05 11.83 -41.39
CA LEU A 901 15.49 11.84 -42.74
C LEU A 901 14.99 13.22 -43.20
N ASN A 902 14.87 14.19 -42.28
CA ASN A 902 14.11 15.44 -42.46
C ASN A 902 14.91 16.71 -42.13
N VAL A 903 16.21 16.58 -41.82
CA VAL A 903 17.18 17.60 -41.35
C VAL A 903 17.20 18.91 -42.16
N HIS A 904 16.90 18.89 -43.46
CA HIS A 904 17.06 20.07 -44.32
C HIS A 904 15.95 21.14 -44.20
N ASN A 905 14.83 20.87 -43.51
CA ASN A 905 13.72 21.83 -43.34
C ASN A 905 13.88 22.67 -42.06
N LYS A 906 14.68 23.74 -42.11
CA LYS A 906 14.95 24.61 -40.96
C LYS A 906 13.79 25.54 -40.57
N ASN A 907 13.76 25.86 -39.27
CA ASN A 907 13.04 26.94 -38.59
C ASN A 907 11.53 26.77 -38.34
N ARG A 908 11.20 26.24 -37.15
CA ARG A 908 9.95 26.56 -36.41
C ARG A 908 10.16 27.43 -35.16
N VAL A 909 11.40 27.63 -34.72
CA VAL A 909 11.69 28.46 -33.53
C VAL A 909 11.24 29.90 -33.79
N LYS A 910 10.24 30.34 -33.03
CA LYS A 910 9.73 31.72 -33.08
C LYS A 910 10.77 32.66 -32.47
N PRO A 911 11.09 33.81 -33.10
CA PRO A 911 11.98 34.79 -32.49
C PRO A 911 11.34 35.42 -31.24
N ASP A 912 12.14 35.63 -30.20
CA ASP A 912 11.69 36.26 -28.96
C ASP A 912 11.11 37.66 -29.20
N VAL A 913 9.90 37.90 -28.70
CA VAL A 913 9.24 39.20 -28.82
C VAL A 913 9.60 40.06 -27.60
N PRO A 914 10.29 41.22 -27.77
CA PRO A 914 10.59 42.15 -26.68
C PRO A 914 9.33 42.58 -25.93
N VAL A 915 9.45 42.78 -24.61
CA VAL A 915 8.31 43.05 -23.71
C VAL A 915 7.43 44.21 -24.19
N PHE A 916 8.01 45.33 -24.60
CA PHE A 916 7.22 46.47 -25.09
C PHE A 916 6.48 46.16 -26.41
N GLN A 917 7.12 45.45 -27.34
CA GLN A 917 6.46 45.02 -28.59
C GLN A 917 5.31 44.04 -28.31
N ALA A 918 5.46 43.14 -27.33
CA ALA A 918 4.39 42.23 -26.93
C ALA A 918 3.17 42.97 -26.34
N ILE A 919 3.39 44.12 -25.70
CA ILE A 919 2.32 45.00 -25.16
C ILE A 919 1.67 45.78 -26.29
N ASP A 920 2.46 46.35 -27.21
CA ASP A 920 1.96 47.09 -28.37
C ASP A 920 1.06 46.22 -29.26
N ASN A 921 1.43 44.94 -29.46
CA ASN A 921 0.64 43.96 -30.20
C ASN A 921 -0.78 43.69 -29.62
N LEU A 922 -1.09 44.13 -28.39
CA LEU A 922 -2.42 44.02 -27.80
C LEU A 922 -3.28 45.29 -27.91
N ASN A 923 -2.72 46.42 -28.36
CA ASN A 923 -3.44 47.70 -28.49
C ASN A 923 -4.22 48.15 -27.24
N LEU A 924 -3.69 47.88 -26.03
CA LEU A 924 -4.37 48.22 -24.77
C LEU A 924 -4.32 49.73 -24.45
N PRO A 925 -5.41 50.33 -23.93
CA PRO A 925 -5.48 51.75 -23.57
C PRO A 925 -4.72 52.05 -22.25
N LEU A 926 -3.38 52.07 -22.31
CA LEU A 926 -2.50 52.26 -21.15
C LEU A 926 -1.82 53.64 -21.16
N SER A 927 -1.88 54.37 -20.03
CA SER A 927 -1.02 55.55 -19.82
C SER A 927 0.46 55.17 -19.69
N SER A 928 1.38 56.12 -19.89
CA SER A 928 2.83 55.87 -19.83
C SER A 928 3.31 55.23 -18.52
N VAL A 929 2.69 55.59 -17.38
CA VAL A 929 3.02 55.00 -16.07
C VAL A 929 2.44 53.59 -15.92
N GLN A 930 1.21 53.35 -16.40
CA GLN A 930 0.62 52.01 -16.43
C GLN A 930 1.44 51.08 -17.36
N ARG A 931 1.85 51.57 -18.54
CA ARG A 931 2.68 50.85 -19.51
C ARG A 931 4.01 50.38 -18.91
N LEU A 932 4.67 51.21 -18.09
CA LEU A 932 5.90 50.82 -17.40
C LEU A 932 5.67 49.75 -16.32
N LYS A 933 4.61 49.88 -15.51
CA LYS A 933 4.21 48.85 -14.53
C LYS A 933 3.83 47.53 -15.20
N PHE A 934 3.13 47.61 -16.33
CA PHE A 934 2.69 46.46 -17.11
C PHE A 934 3.87 45.72 -17.74
N ALA A 935 4.84 46.44 -18.32
CA ALA A 935 6.10 45.88 -18.80
C ALA A 935 6.89 45.16 -17.69
N TYR A 936 6.93 45.74 -16.49
CA TYR A 936 7.56 45.10 -15.33
C TYR A 936 6.86 43.77 -14.96
N LEU A 937 5.53 43.74 -14.91
CA LEU A 937 4.76 42.52 -14.61
C LEU A 937 4.95 41.43 -15.67
N VAL A 938 4.97 41.79 -16.96
CA VAL A 938 5.22 40.85 -18.07
C VAL A 938 6.61 40.23 -17.97
N GLU A 939 7.65 41.03 -17.74
CA GLU A 939 9.03 40.56 -17.59
C GLU A 939 9.19 39.62 -16.38
N MET A 940 8.63 40.00 -15.21
CA MET A 940 8.67 39.15 -14.03
C MET A 940 7.87 37.85 -14.19
N SER A 941 6.74 37.89 -14.92
CA SER A 941 5.95 36.70 -15.26
C SER A 941 6.75 35.74 -16.15
N ARG A 942 7.31 36.22 -17.27
CA ARG A 942 8.20 35.43 -18.16
C ARG A 942 9.36 34.79 -17.42
N ARG A 943 10.03 35.56 -16.56
CA ARG A 943 11.17 35.11 -15.75
C ARG A 943 10.77 34.07 -14.69
N SER A 944 9.64 34.25 -14.03
CA SER A 944 9.14 33.35 -12.98
C SER A 944 8.68 31.99 -13.54
N VAL A 945 8.04 31.95 -14.70
CA VAL A 945 7.76 30.70 -15.45
C VAL A 945 9.05 29.94 -15.76
N SER A 946 10.07 30.64 -16.28
CA SER A 946 11.39 30.06 -16.58
C SER A 946 12.09 29.50 -15.32
N GLN A 947 11.93 30.17 -14.17
CA GLN A 947 12.42 29.69 -12.87
C GLN A 947 11.64 28.46 -12.38
N ARG A 948 10.31 28.42 -12.53
CA ARG A 948 9.47 27.25 -12.21
C ARG A 948 9.95 26.02 -12.97
N GLU A 949 10.17 26.11 -14.28
CA GLU A 949 10.72 24.99 -15.06
C GLU A 949 12.13 24.58 -14.61
N SER A 950 13.03 25.55 -14.42
CA SER A 950 14.39 25.29 -13.96
C SER A 950 14.42 24.58 -12.60
N SER A 951 13.52 24.96 -11.69
CA SER A 951 13.35 24.30 -10.40
C SER A 951 12.78 22.88 -10.52
N LYS A 952 11.85 22.63 -11.45
CA LYS A 952 11.35 21.27 -11.75
C LYS A 952 12.48 20.39 -12.27
N SER A 953 13.29 20.87 -13.22
CA SER A 953 14.44 20.10 -13.75
C SER A 953 15.44 19.71 -12.65
N LEU A 954 15.74 20.62 -11.71
CA LEU A 954 16.60 20.32 -10.55
C LEU A 954 15.98 19.26 -9.63
N MET A 955 14.67 19.32 -9.39
CA MET A 955 13.94 18.32 -8.61
C MET A 955 14.01 16.92 -9.26
N ILE A 956 13.85 16.82 -10.58
CA ILE A 956 14.00 15.55 -11.31
C ILE A 956 15.46 15.05 -11.30
N LYS A 957 16.47 15.94 -11.30
CA LYS A 957 17.87 15.53 -11.05
C LYS A 957 18.04 14.89 -9.67
N SER A 958 17.42 15.45 -8.64
CA SER A 958 17.42 14.85 -7.30
C SER A 958 16.72 13.49 -7.28
N VAL A 959 15.54 13.35 -7.90
CA VAL A 959 14.85 12.05 -8.06
C VAL A 959 15.74 11.04 -8.80
N ASN A 960 16.46 11.47 -9.84
CA ASN A 960 17.38 10.60 -10.56
C ASN A 960 18.58 10.13 -9.71
N ALA A 961 19.07 10.96 -8.77
CA ALA A 961 20.09 10.53 -7.82
C ALA A 961 19.58 9.41 -6.89
N PHE A 962 18.32 9.49 -6.44
CA PHE A 962 17.66 8.39 -5.73
C PHE A 962 17.47 7.17 -6.61
N ARG A 963 17.00 7.34 -7.87
CA ARG A 963 16.84 6.24 -8.84
C ARG A 963 18.15 5.46 -9.04
N VAL A 964 19.27 6.15 -9.22
CA VAL A 964 20.59 5.50 -9.33
C VAL A 964 20.94 4.77 -8.03
N ALA A 965 20.77 5.40 -6.87
CA ALA A 965 21.11 4.77 -5.59
C ALA A 965 20.26 3.52 -5.29
N TRP A 966 18.96 3.56 -5.61
CA TRP A 966 18.07 2.40 -5.51
C TRP A 966 18.50 1.24 -6.42
N ASN A 967 18.97 1.54 -7.63
CA ASN A 967 19.47 0.50 -8.52
C ASN A 967 20.78 -0.14 -8.02
N GLU A 968 21.64 0.58 -7.29
CA GLU A 968 22.83 -0.02 -6.66
C GLU A 968 22.49 -0.92 -5.46
N ILE A 969 21.58 -0.49 -4.57
CA ILE A 969 21.14 -1.35 -3.45
C ILE A 969 20.37 -2.59 -3.95
N VAL A 970 19.63 -2.51 -5.06
CA VAL A 970 19.01 -3.72 -5.67
C VAL A 970 20.06 -4.75 -6.06
N LYS A 971 21.15 -4.35 -6.74
CA LYS A 971 22.26 -5.28 -7.05
C LYS A 971 22.78 -5.93 -5.77
N LYS A 972 22.99 -5.13 -4.72
CA LYS A 972 23.52 -5.65 -3.46
C LYS A 972 22.56 -6.60 -2.76
N MET A 973 21.26 -6.32 -2.79
CA MET A 973 20.22 -7.17 -2.22
C MET A 973 19.99 -8.47 -3.03
N LEU A 974 20.25 -8.45 -4.34
CA LEU A 974 20.28 -9.64 -5.19
C LEU A 974 21.48 -10.54 -4.84
N GLU A 975 22.69 -9.96 -4.75
CA GLU A 975 23.91 -10.67 -4.31
C GLU A 975 23.77 -11.30 -2.93
N ASP A 976 23.21 -10.56 -1.97
CA ASP A 976 23.03 -10.98 -0.58
C ASP A 976 21.76 -11.85 -0.38
N GLY A 977 21.03 -12.18 -1.47
CA GLY A 977 19.89 -13.10 -1.46
C GLY A 977 18.67 -12.60 -0.68
N PHE A 978 18.46 -11.28 -0.61
CA PHE A 978 17.22 -10.67 -0.08
C PHE A 978 16.12 -10.55 -1.14
N LEU A 979 16.50 -10.52 -2.42
CA LEU A 979 15.59 -10.42 -3.56
C LEU A 979 15.81 -11.61 -4.51
N PRO A 980 14.74 -12.21 -5.08
CA PRO A 980 14.87 -13.15 -6.18
C PRO A 980 15.05 -12.46 -7.55
N GLU A 981 14.54 -11.23 -7.70
CA GLU A 981 14.49 -10.46 -8.95
C GLU A 981 14.55 -8.96 -8.69
N ARG A 982 15.07 -8.19 -9.67
CA ARG A 982 15.37 -6.76 -9.54
C ARG A 982 14.15 -5.89 -9.25
N GLU A 983 13.02 -6.19 -9.89
CA GLU A 983 11.85 -5.32 -9.91
C GLU A 983 11.13 -5.22 -8.56
N LEU A 984 11.13 -6.30 -7.76
CA LEU A 984 10.33 -6.37 -6.53
C LEU A 984 10.64 -5.26 -5.52
N LEU A 985 11.86 -4.72 -5.53
CA LEU A 985 12.21 -3.62 -4.64
C LEU A 985 11.35 -2.36 -4.86
N PHE A 986 10.95 -2.09 -6.10
CA PHE A 986 10.11 -0.94 -6.42
C PHE A 986 8.65 -1.13 -5.98
N PHE A 987 8.25 -2.37 -5.69
CA PHE A 987 6.92 -2.73 -5.16
C PHE A 987 6.86 -2.80 -3.63
N MET A 988 7.97 -2.49 -2.95
CA MET A 988 8.04 -2.25 -1.51
C MET A 988 8.06 -0.75 -1.21
N THR A 989 7.48 -0.34 -0.08
CA THR A 989 7.71 1.02 0.45
C THR A 989 9.11 1.15 1.03
N HIS A 990 9.64 2.37 1.14
CA HIS A 990 10.95 2.64 1.76
C HIS A 990 11.11 1.99 3.15
N HIS A 991 10.05 2.00 3.97
CA HIS A 991 10.06 1.37 5.30
C HIS A 991 10.06 -0.16 5.23
N GLU A 992 9.33 -0.75 4.28
CA GLU A 992 9.32 -2.19 4.05
C GLU A 992 10.68 -2.72 3.59
N VAL A 993 11.44 -1.99 2.77
CA VAL A 993 12.82 -2.36 2.42
C VAL A 993 13.71 -2.45 3.67
N GLY A 994 13.63 -1.45 4.57
CA GLY A 994 14.36 -1.48 5.84
C GLY A 994 13.99 -2.70 6.69
N ARG A 995 12.69 -2.97 6.87
CA ARG A 995 12.26 -4.16 7.61
C ARG A 995 12.68 -5.48 6.94
N LEU A 996 12.73 -5.56 5.61
CA LEU A 996 13.20 -6.77 4.91
C LEU A 996 14.70 -7.02 5.19
N LEU A 997 15.52 -5.97 5.21
CA LEU A 997 16.93 -6.07 5.58
C LEU A 997 17.11 -6.48 7.05
N ASP A 998 16.29 -5.92 7.94
CA ASP A 998 16.40 -6.14 9.40
C ASP A 998 15.82 -7.51 9.84
N THR A 999 14.86 -8.09 9.10
CA THR A 999 14.07 -9.25 9.57
C THR A 999 13.90 -10.40 8.57
N ARG A 1000 14.19 -10.21 7.27
CA ARG A 1000 13.83 -11.16 6.18
C ARG A 1000 12.36 -11.61 6.19
N ASN A 1001 11.44 -10.78 6.67
CA ASN A 1001 10.02 -11.15 6.74
C ASN A 1001 9.42 -11.43 5.35
N ALA A 1002 9.04 -12.69 5.10
CA ALA A 1002 8.51 -13.19 3.83
C ALA A 1002 7.24 -12.45 3.35
N ALA A 1003 6.40 -11.98 4.28
CA ALA A 1003 5.16 -11.26 3.97
C ALA A 1003 5.41 -9.97 3.18
N ILE A 1004 6.57 -9.34 3.37
CA ILE A 1004 6.95 -8.13 2.64
C ILE A 1004 7.13 -8.45 1.15
N LEU A 1005 7.78 -9.57 0.82
CA LEU A 1005 7.92 -10.03 -0.56
C LEU A 1005 6.59 -10.55 -1.12
N SER A 1006 5.81 -11.31 -0.35
CA SER A 1006 4.44 -11.70 -0.74
C SER A 1006 3.59 -10.49 -1.14
N ARG A 1007 3.64 -9.40 -0.36
CA ARG A 1007 2.94 -8.16 -0.67
C ARG A 1007 3.53 -7.43 -1.88
N ALA A 1008 4.85 -7.42 -2.05
CA ALA A 1008 5.51 -6.85 -3.23
C ALA A 1008 5.07 -7.58 -4.52
N TYR A 1009 4.96 -8.91 -4.49
CA TYR A 1009 4.41 -9.72 -5.59
C TYR A 1009 2.95 -9.33 -5.91
N ARG A 1010 2.06 -9.24 -4.91
CA ARG A 1010 0.66 -8.84 -5.12
C ARG A 1010 0.55 -7.41 -5.68
N ARG A 1011 1.34 -6.48 -5.16
CA ARG A 1011 1.39 -5.10 -5.67
C ARG A 1011 1.91 -5.05 -7.11
N ARG A 1012 2.89 -5.87 -7.48
CA ARG A 1012 3.34 -5.98 -8.88
C ARG A 1012 2.25 -6.56 -9.78
N SER A 1013 1.51 -7.60 -9.35
CA SER A 1013 0.45 -8.18 -10.18
C SER A 1013 -0.73 -7.23 -10.43
N VAL A 1014 -1.09 -6.38 -9.46
CA VAL A 1014 -2.11 -5.33 -9.68
C VAL A 1014 -1.54 -4.08 -10.37
N PHE A 1015 -0.21 -3.92 -10.46
CA PHE A 1015 0.40 -2.69 -10.97
C PHE A 1015 -0.07 -2.29 -12.38
N PRO A 1016 -0.16 -3.20 -13.38
CA PRO A 1016 -0.66 -2.86 -14.70
C PRO A 1016 -2.09 -2.29 -14.69
N LYS A 1017 -2.95 -2.78 -13.78
CA LYS A 1017 -4.32 -2.28 -13.59
C LYS A 1017 -4.30 -0.85 -13.04
N VAL A 1018 -3.65 -0.62 -11.90
CA VAL A 1018 -3.58 0.73 -11.28
C VAL A 1018 -2.79 1.77 -12.09
N TYR A 1019 -1.83 1.33 -12.91
CA TYR A 1019 -1.10 2.17 -13.87
C TYR A 1019 -1.96 2.60 -15.07
N GLY A 1020 -3.05 1.87 -15.33
CA GLY A 1020 -4.03 2.15 -16.39
C GLY A 1020 -5.32 2.83 -15.89
N LEU A 1021 -5.48 3.08 -14.59
CA LEU A 1021 -6.68 3.74 -14.06
C LEU A 1021 -6.72 5.22 -14.43
N GLU A 1022 -7.86 5.64 -14.97
CA GLU A 1022 -8.23 7.03 -15.18
C GLU A 1022 -9.22 7.46 -14.08
N PHE A 1023 -9.24 8.74 -13.75
CA PHE A 1023 -10.05 9.31 -12.67
C PHE A 1023 -10.80 10.53 -13.19
N PRO A 1024 -11.97 10.87 -12.60
CA PRO A 1024 -12.65 12.12 -12.91
C PRO A 1024 -11.72 13.32 -12.68
N GLU A 1025 -11.90 14.40 -13.46
CA GLU A 1025 -11.16 15.65 -13.22
C GLU A 1025 -11.40 16.16 -11.78
N ILE A 1026 -12.63 15.98 -11.27
CA ILE A 1026 -13.03 16.29 -9.89
C ILE A 1026 -13.86 15.12 -9.37
N THR A 1027 -13.48 14.59 -8.20
CA THR A 1027 -14.22 13.56 -7.46
C THR A 1027 -14.70 14.15 -6.13
N ARG A 1028 -15.85 13.69 -5.63
CA ARG A 1028 -16.39 14.07 -4.31
C ARG A 1028 -16.61 12.81 -3.49
N GLY A 1029 -16.17 12.82 -2.24
CA GLY A 1029 -16.15 11.64 -1.40
C GLY A 1029 -15.22 10.55 -1.97
N PRO A 1030 -15.53 9.26 -1.72
CA PRO A 1030 -14.72 8.12 -2.12
C PRO A 1030 -14.13 8.20 -3.53
N ILE A 1031 -12.80 8.09 -3.60
CA ILE A 1031 -12.02 8.26 -4.84
C ILE A 1031 -12.09 6.98 -5.67
N HIS A 1032 -13.07 6.91 -6.56
CA HIS A 1032 -13.23 5.82 -7.53
C HIS A 1032 -12.65 6.19 -8.90
N PRO A 1033 -12.01 5.24 -9.62
CA PRO A 1033 -11.64 5.43 -11.02
C PRO A 1033 -12.87 5.43 -11.94
N GLU A 1034 -12.78 6.07 -13.11
CA GLU A 1034 -13.85 5.98 -14.12
C GLU A 1034 -13.78 4.63 -14.86
N PRO A 1035 -14.91 3.94 -15.08
CA PRO A 1035 -14.96 2.86 -16.05
C PRO A 1035 -14.73 3.43 -17.46
N ARG A 1036 -13.88 2.74 -18.24
CA ARG A 1036 -13.54 3.14 -19.60
C ARG A 1036 -14.68 2.78 -20.57
N GLU A 1037 -15.77 3.54 -20.54
CA GLU A 1037 -16.92 3.33 -21.42
C GLU A 1037 -16.54 3.52 -22.91
N GLU A 1038 -16.97 2.59 -23.76
CA GLU A 1038 -16.90 2.77 -25.22
C GLU A 1038 -17.99 3.74 -25.69
N PRO A 1039 -17.68 4.68 -26.61
CA PRO A 1039 -18.56 5.81 -26.88
C PRO A 1039 -19.81 5.43 -27.69
N HIS A 1040 -20.98 5.78 -27.17
CA HIS A 1040 -22.20 5.93 -27.96
C HIS A 1040 -22.07 7.19 -28.84
N LEU A 1041 -21.96 6.98 -30.16
CA LEU A 1041 -21.83 8.06 -31.15
C LEU A 1041 -23.21 8.55 -31.61
N THR A 1042 -23.44 9.86 -31.57
CA THR A 1042 -24.52 10.52 -32.32
C THR A 1042 -23.95 11.24 -33.54
N GLU A 1043 -24.50 10.93 -34.70
CA GLU A 1043 -24.08 11.51 -35.97
C GLU A 1043 -24.66 12.93 -36.14
N ASN A 1044 -23.81 13.96 -36.04
CA ASN A 1044 -23.62 14.98 -37.09
C ASN A 1044 -22.63 16.07 -36.63
N THR A 1045 -21.63 16.37 -37.47
CA THR A 1045 -20.62 17.44 -37.32
C THR A 1045 -19.90 17.52 -35.96
N MET A 1046 -18.82 16.75 -35.82
CA MET A 1046 -17.92 16.80 -34.64
C MET A 1046 -17.11 18.11 -34.58
N PHE A 1047 -17.58 19.02 -33.74
CA PHE A 1047 -16.97 20.30 -33.39
C PHE A 1047 -16.71 20.33 -31.87
N LEU A 1048 -15.48 20.59 -31.45
CA LEU A 1048 -15.14 20.83 -30.05
C LEU A 1048 -14.43 22.19 -29.88
N LYS A 1049 -14.64 22.82 -28.72
CA LYS A 1049 -14.02 24.10 -28.36
C LYS A 1049 -13.34 24.03 -26.99
N GLY A 1050 -12.11 24.51 -26.92
CA GLY A 1050 -11.24 24.51 -25.75
C GLY A 1050 -10.41 25.79 -25.66
N ILE A 1051 -9.38 25.78 -24.80
CA ILE A 1051 -8.61 26.97 -24.46
C ILE A 1051 -7.51 27.20 -25.52
N PRO A 1052 -7.50 28.35 -26.23
CA PRO A 1052 -6.46 28.68 -27.20
C PRO A 1052 -5.16 29.03 -26.47
N ILE A 1053 -4.08 28.28 -26.76
CA ILE A 1053 -2.77 28.45 -26.13
C ILE A 1053 -1.78 29.15 -27.06
N SER A 1054 -1.61 28.58 -28.25
CA SER A 1054 -0.61 29.02 -29.20
C SER A 1054 -1.29 29.24 -30.54
N LYS A 1055 -1.25 30.49 -31.02
CA LYS A 1055 -2.03 30.93 -32.19
C LYS A 1055 -1.53 30.25 -33.46
N GLY A 1056 -2.48 29.91 -34.32
CA GLY A 1056 -2.25 29.31 -35.62
C GLY A 1056 -3.48 28.56 -36.10
N ALA A 1057 -3.48 28.20 -37.38
CA ALA A 1057 -4.48 27.32 -37.97
C ALA A 1057 -3.76 26.30 -38.85
N VAL A 1058 -4.15 25.03 -38.76
CA VAL A 1058 -3.53 23.94 -39.51
C VAL A 1058 -4.56 22.85 -39.80
N GLU A 1059 -4.48 22.27 -40.98
CA GLU A 1059 -5.22 21.07 -41.35
C GLU A 1059 -4.26 19.88 -41.42
N GLY A 1060 -4.63 18.77 -40.80
CA GLY A 1060 -3.77 17.60 -40.67
C GLY A 1060 -4.57 16.33 -40.41
N THR A 1061 -3.85 15.22 -40.33
CA THR A 1061 -4.42 13.94 -39.91
C THR A 1061 -4.38 13.89 -38.39
N ALA A 1062 -5.51 13.62 -37.75
CA ALA A 1062 -5.61 13.39 -36.32
C ALA A 1062 -4.82 12.12 -35.95
N ARG A 1063 -3.95 12.26 -34.96
CA ARG A 1063 -3.23 11.16 -34.34
C ARG A 1063 -3.62 11.16 -32.87
N VAL A 1064 -4.64 10.37 -32.55
CA VAL A 1064 -5.22 10.21 -31.22
C VAL A 1064 -4.41 9.16 -30.47
N ILE A 1065 -3.70 9.59 -29.44
CA ILE A 1065 -2.75 8.76 -28.70
C ILE A 1065 -2.92 9.03 -27.20
N VAL A 1066 -3.28 8.00 -26.43
CA VAL A 1066 -3.51 8.11 -24.98
C VAL A 1066 -2.31 7.58 -24.17
N THR A 1067 -1.41 6.81 -24.80
CA THR A 1067 -0.23 6.21 -24.16
C THR A 1067 1.05 6.61 -24.89
N LEU A 1068 2.17 6.78 -24.17
CA LEU A 1068 3.44 7.14 -24.84
C LEU A 1068 4.02 5.97 -25.66
N ASP A 1069 3.60 4.73 -25.39
CA ASP A 1069 4.04 3.54 -26.13
C ASP A 1069 3.59 3.59 -27.61
N GLU A 1070 2.36 4.07 -27.82
CA GLU A 1070 1.77 4.37 -29.13
C GLU A 1070 2.42 5.59 -29.83
N ALA A 1071 3.16 6.45 -29.13
CA ALA A 1071 3.74 7.69 -29.71
C ALA A 1071 4.75 7.40 -30.84
N SER A 1072 5.28 6.19 -30.92
CA SER A 1072 6.06 5.71 -32.07
C SER A 1072 5.29 5.69 -33.40
N THR A 1073 3.95 5.77 -33.37
CA THR A 1073 3.08 5.86 -34.56
C THR A 1073 2.89 7.29 -35.10
N ILE A 1074 3.39 8.32 -34.42
CA ILE A 1074 3.29 9.73 -34.84
C ILE A 1074 4.08 9.92 -36.14
N GLN A 1075 3.39 10.42 -37.17
CA GLN A 1075 3.99 10.76 -38.46
C GLN A 1075 4.17 12.27 -38.59
N ARG A 1076 5.07 12.67 -39.51
CA ARG A 1076 5.35 14.07 -39.78
C ARG A 1076 4.11 14.78 -40.33
N GLY A 1077 3.69 15.85 -39.68
CA GLY A 1077 2.53 16.64 -40.09
C GLY A 1077 1.21 16.28 -39.40
N ASP A 1078 1.17 15.22 -38.60
CA ASP A 1078 -0.01 14.84 -37.82
C ASP A 1078 -0.40 15.93 -36.79
N ILE A 1079 -1.69 16.01 -36.45
CA ILE A 1079 -2.20 16.78 -35.31
C ILE A 1079 -2.36 15.81 -34.14
N LEU A 1080 -1.54 15.96 -33.11
CA LEU A 1080 -1.59 15.10 -31.92
C LEU A 1080 -2.81 15.47 -31.07
N ILE A 1081 -3.63 14.47 -30.75
CA ILE A 1081 -4.74 14.56 -29.81
C ILE A 1081 -4.46 13.57 -28.67
N THR A 1082 -4.42 14.05 -27.44
CA THR A 1082 -4.05 13.21 -26.28
C THR A 1082 -4.75 13.67 -25.01
N TYR A 1083 -4.71 12.86 -23.95
CA TYR A 1083 -5.26 13.23 -22.65
C TYR A 1083 -4.45 14.39 -22.02
N ALA A 1084 -3.14 14.20 -21.85
CA ALA A 1084 -2.22 15.21 -21.27
C ALA A 1084 -0.77 14.99 -21.72
N THR A 1085 0.04 16.05 -21.79
CA THR A 1085 1.48 15.96 -22.14
C THR A 1085 2.43 16.37 -21.02
N ASP A 1086 3.32 15.46 -20.64
CA ASP A 1086 4.53 15.73 -19.87
C ASP A 1086 5.77 15.97 -20.78
N ILE A 1087 7.00 15.92 -20.21
CA ILE A 1087 8.22 16.09 -21.00
C ILE A 1087 8.59 14.86 -21.85
N GLY A 1088 8.06 13.68 -21.54
CA GLY A 1088 8.22 12.47 -22.34
C GLY A 1088 7.68 12.62 -23.76
N TRP A 1089 6.68 13.48 -23.97
CA TRP A 1089 6.12 13.83 -25.27
C TRP A 1089 6.95 14.83 -26.08
N THR A 1090 7.83 15.60 -25.43
CA THR A 1090 8.56 16.71 -26.04
C THR A 1090 9.44 16.31 -27.25
N PRO A 1091 10.06 15.12 -27.32
CA PRO A 1091 10.73 14.64 -28.54
C PRO A 1091 9.83 14.65 -29.78
N TYR A 1092 8.56 14.25 -29.64
CA TYR A 1092 7.60 14.11 -30.74
C TYR A 1092 7.05 15.45 -31.26
N PHE A 1093 7.21 16.55 -30.50
CA PHE A 1093 6.74 17.89 -30.92
C PHE A 1093 7.43 18.39 -32.19
N THR A 1094 8.60 17.83 -32.50
CA THR A 1094 9.34 18.05 -33.75
C THR A 1094 8.61 17.49 -34.99
N LEU A 1095 7.79 16.46 -34.84
CA LEU A 1095 7.10 15.75 -35.92
C LEU A 1095 5.73 16.35 -36.27
N ILE A 1096 4.96 16.71 -35.24
CA ILE A 1096 3.54 17.11 -35.35
C ILE A 1096 3.38 18.49 -35.99
N SER A 1097 2.21 18.79 -36.55
CA SER A 1097 1.85 20.12 -37.08
C SER A 1097 0.98 20.95 -36.14
N GLY A 1098 0.35 20.31 -35.15
CA GLY A 1098 -0.43 20.95 -34.09
C GLY A 1098 -0.69 19.97 -32.95
N ILE A 1099 -1.18 20.48 -31.81
CA ILE A 1099 -1.43 19.70 -30.60
C ILE A 1099 -2.74 20.09 -29.91
N VAL A 1100 -3.43 19.08 -29.38
CA VAL A 1100 -4.68 19.17 -28.64
C VAL A 1100 -4.60 18.28 -27.40
N THR A 1101 -4.92 18.83 -26.23
CA THR A 1101 -5.06 18.04 -25.00
C THR A 1101 -6.42 18.21 -24.33
N GLU A 1102 -6.93 17.14 -23.73
CA GLU A 1102 -8.15 17.15 -22.92
C GLU A 1102 -7.91 17.83 -21.58
N LEU A 1103 -6.85 17.42 -20.89
CA LEU A 1103 -6.37 18.03 -19.64
C LEU A 1103 -5.21 18.99 -19.95
N GLY A 1104 -5.25 20.19 -19.37
CA GLY A 1104 -4.15 21.15 -19.47
C GLY A 1104 -4.52 22.58 -19.09
N GLY A 1105 -3.76 23.18 -18.18
CA GLY A 1105 -3.85 24.62 -17.91
C GLY A 1105 -3.08 25.49 -18.92
N LEU A 1106 -3.33 26.80 -18.93
CA LEU A 1106 -2.57 27.79 -19.72
C LEU A 1106 -1.05 27.71 -19.48
N MET A 1107 -0.67 27.35 -18.25
CA MET A 1107 0.70 27.24 -17.73
C MET A 1107 1.16 25.77 -17.55
N SER A 1108 0.55 24.85 -18.29
CA SER A 1108 0.98 23.45 -18.43
C SER A 1108 2.30 23.34 -19.20
N HIS A 1109 2.97 22.18 -19.05
CA HIS A 1109 4.22 21.88 -19.77
C HIS A 1109 4.02 21.95 -21.29
N GLY A 1110 3.02 21.23 -21.81
CA GLY A 1110 2.66 21.24 -23.23
C GLY A 1110 2.36 22.65 -23.74
N ALA A 1111 1.65 23.46 -22.95
CA ALA A 1111 1.33 24.82 -23.33
C ALA A 1111 2.54 25.77 -23.40
N VAL A 1112 3.58 25.59 -22.57
CA VAL A 1112 4.82 26.37 -22.72
C VAL A 1112 5.58 25.91 -23.97
N VAL A 1113 5.87 24.62 -24.10
CA VAL A 1113 6.69 24.11 -25.21
C VAL A 1113 6.04 24.41 -26.56
N ALA A 1114 4.71 24.25 -26.70
CA ALA A 1114 4.01 24.56 -27.95
C ALA A 1114 4.06 26.04 -28.34
N ARG A 1115 4.05 26.98 -27.37
CA ARG A 1115 4.16 28.43 -27.64
C ARG A 1115 5.56 28.83 -28.07
N GLU A 1116 6.58 28.31 -27.39
CA GLU A 1116 8.00 28.56 -27.68
C GLU A 1116 8.43 27.96 -29.04
N TYR A 1117 7.88 26.80 -29.40
CA TYR A 1117 8.14 26.11 -30.66
C TYR A 1117 7.13 26.46 -31.78
N GLY A 1118 6.23 27.41 -31.54
CA GLY A 1118 5.31 27.96 -32.55
C GLY A 1118 4.23 26.99 -33.08
N LEU A 1119 3.96 25.89 -32.37
CA LEU A 1119 2.91 24.92 -32.74
C LEU A 1119 1.52 25.48 -32.40
N PRO A 1120 0.53 25.41 -33.31
CA PRO A 1120 -0.88 25.61 -32.98
C PRO A 1120 -1.30 24.66 -31.84
N CYS A 1121 -1.85 25.21 -30.74
CA CYS A 1121 -2.15 24.44 -29.54
C CYS A 1121 -3.48 24.84 -28.89
N ILE A 1122 -4.29 23.83 -28.56
CA ILE A 1122 -5.49 23.91 -27.71
C ILE A 1122 -5.33 22.95 -26.53
N VAL A 1123 -5.76 23.37 -25.34
CA VAL A 1123 -5.83 22.51 -24.13
C VAL A 1123 -7.22 22.64 -23.50
N GLY A 1124 -7.56 21.75 -22.57
CA GLY A 1124 -8.89 21.78 -21.95
C GLY A 1124 -10.00 21.34 -22.92
N LEU A 1125 -9.67 20.61 -23.98
CA LEU A 1125 -10.61 20.16 -25.00
C LEU A 1125 -11.26 18.83 -24.59
N HIS A 1126 -12.00 18.84 -23.49
CA HIS A 1126 -12.60 17.65 -22.87
C HIS A 1126 -13.38 16.80 -23.89
N GLY A 1127 -13.11 15.49 -23.90
CA GLY A 1127 -13.73 14.53 -24.81
C GLY A 1127 -13.06 14.40 -26.19
N ALA A 1128 -12.01 15.17 -26.50
CA ALA A 1128 -11.32 15.09 -27.79
C ALA A 1128 -10.74 13.70 -28.12
N THR A 1129 -10.26 12.93 -27.15
CA THR A 1129 -9.75 11.56 -27.40
C THR A 1129 -10.88 10.55 -27.62
N LYS A 1130 -12.09 10.85 -27.12
CA LYS A 1130 -13.30 10.04 -27.27
C LYS A 1130 -14.04 10.37 -28.59
N VAL A 1131 -14.00 11.62 -29.03
CA VAL A 1131 -14.72 12.14 -30.22
C VAL A 1131 -13.95 11.89 -31.53
N PHE A 1132 -12.66 12.23 -31.57
CA PHE A 1132 -11.84 12.08 -32.78
C PHE A 1132 -11.19 10.69 -32.82
N LYS A 1133 -10.91 10.19 -34.03
CA LYS A 1133 -10.19 8.91 -34.22
C LYS A 1133 -8.89 9.11 -34.99
N THR A 1134 -7.88 8.28 -34.71
CA THR A 1134 -6.63 8.26 -35.47
C THR A 1134 -6.91 7.99 -36.95
N GLY A 1135 -6.42 8.88 -37.81
CA GLY A 1135 -6.69 8.87 -39.25
C GLY A 1135 -7.73 9.89 -39.71
N ASP A 1136 -8.52 10.49 -38.80
CA ASP A 1136 -9.49 11.52 -39.17
C ASP A 1136 -8.81 12.76 -39.76
N ARG A 1137 -9.39 13.36 -40.80
CA ARG A 1137 -8.94 14.66 -41.29
C ARG A 1137 -9.54 15.76 -40.41
N VAL A 1138 -8.70 16.60 -39.81
CA VAL A 1138 -9.14 17.63 -38.86
C VAL A 1138 -8.51 19.00 -39.15
N TYR A 1139 -9.28 20.05 -38.89
CA TYR A 1139 -8.84 21.43 -38.94
C TYR A 1139 -8.76 21.98 -37.51
N LEU A 1140 -7.55 22.36 -37.11
CA LEU A 1140 -7.21 22.92 -35.81
C LEU A 1140 -7.07 24.44 -35.94
N ASN A 1141 -8.00 25.20 -35.39
CA ASN A 1141 -7.91 26.66 -35.27
C ASN A 1141 -7.63 27.07 -33.82
N ALA A 1142 -6.34 27.01 -33.47
CA ALA A 1142 -5.86 27.37 -32.14
C ALA A 1142 -5.92 28.87 -31.83
N SER A 1143 -6.26 29.73 -32.80
CA SER A 1143 -6.56 31.15 -32.55
C SER A 1143 -7.97 31.38 -32.01
N GLN A 1144 -8.93 30.49 -32.35
CA GLN A 1144 -10.31 30.52 -31.87
C GLN A 1144 -10.61 29.46 -30.79
N GLY A 1145 -9.66 28.55 -30.55
CA GLY A 1145 -9.82 27.44 -29.62
C GLY A 1145 -10.70 26.33 -30.18
N VAL A 1146 -10.73 26.12 -31.50
CA VAL A 1146 -11.62 25.17 -32.17
C VAL A 1146 -10.85 24.00 -32.80
N LEU A 1147 -11.36 22.78 -32.64
CA LEU A 1147 -11.01 21.61 -33.45
C LEU A 1147 -12.29 21.08 -34.12
N GLN A 1148 -12.23 20.85 -35.43
CA GLN A 1148 -13.35 20.32 -36.21
C GLN A 1148 -12.89 19.23 -37.18
N LYS A 1149 -13.75 18.24 -37.42
CA LYS A 1149 -13.54 17.25 -38.49
C LYS A 1149 -13.80 17.89 -39.86
N VAL A 1150 -12.98 17.54 -40.85
CA VAL A 1150 -13.11 18.01 -42.24
C VAL A 1150 -13.74 16.90 -43.06
N GLU A 1151 -14.89 17.16 -43.68
CA GLU A 1151 -15.52 16.22 -44.60
C GLU A 1151 -14.68 16.11 -45.88
N VAL A 1152 -14.23 14.89 -46.18
CA VAL A 1152 -13.58 14.58 -47.46
C VAL A 1152 -14.68 14.45 -48.51
N ASN A 1153 -15.02 15.57 -49.16
CA ASN A 1153 -15.90 15.56 -50.33
C ASN A 1153 -15.30 14.63 -51.40
N GLY A 1154 -15.98 13.51 -51.65
CA GLY A 1154 -15.51 12.49 -52.57
C GLY A 1154 -15.42 13.00 -54.00
N ARG A 1155 -14.18 13.15 -54.50
CA ARG A 1155 -13.87 12.86 -55.90
C ARG A 1155 -13.13 11.53 -55.94
N THR A 1156 -13.89 10.47 -56.18
CA THR A 1156 -13.35 9.18 -56.60
C THR A 1156 -12.63 9.35 -57.93
N ALA A 1157 -11.56 8.58 -58.13
CA ALA A 1157 -10.75 8.64 -59.34
C ALA A 1157 -11.45 7.95 -60.54
N GLU A 1158 -12.37 8.69 -61.17
CA GLU A 1158 -12.77 8.55 -62.58
C GLU A 1158 -12.98 9.96 -63.19
N GLU A 1159 -11.90 10.74 -63.26
CA GLU A 1159 -11.71 11.89 -64.18
C GLU A 1159 -10.21 12.28 -64.24
#